data_AF-A0A3D0YBD5-F1
#
_entry.id   AF-A0A3D0YBD5-F1
#
_cell.length_a   1.000
_cell.length_b   1.000
_cell.length_c   1.000
_cell.angle_alpha   90.00
_cell.angle_beta   90.00
_cell.angle_gamma   90.00
#
_symmetry.space_group_name_H-M   'P 1'
#
loop_
_entity.id
_entity.type
_entity.pdbx_description
1 polymer ?
#
loop_
_entity_poly.entity_id
_entity_poly.type
_entity_poly.pdbx_seq_one_letter_code
_entity_poly.pdbx_strand_id
1 'polypeptide(L)'
;MDVTQYLQIFIEESREHLQNLNDNLLQLENDPENMKILNEIFRAAHTLKGMSGTMGYNNMQKLTHTMESVLAEIRTGNVSVSSKLVDVLFKSVDALENYLNEITETGKEGIKEHISLISDLNSLLESNNKQSKIEVKEKSIITKASIALDFSENEYINEMLNQGKKAYVIDIQIADSCMLKGARAYLIIKSMQDFAEIYKSNPTLKDIEEENFDFNLSFIVISLDERRVFEEELNSIAEVNSVEVKDYIPNNKQEDIKNTVRKEEIVKEDIQDEKVEEKVEEKNLEDKKQQSSKTVRVDISRLDNLMNLVSELIIVKTRLEEEVKTSESNEALEYLERVTTNLHDAVMKVRMVPVERVFNRFPRMIRDLAQNLNKTIVLKMNGEDTELDRTVIDEIGDPLIHLLRNAADHGLEVPEERAKAGKAKQGVINLRAYQDGNNVVIEVEDDGKGINYEKVRRKAVEVGAVSAESSGNLSENELLQFIFTPSFSTADQITNVSGRGVGLDVVKTKIEALGGNVEVKSELGKGTKFIVRLPLTLAIIQALMVKIGQERYAIPLNIIQTIEDIQEEDIKHIQKKETILLRDKVIPIVRLGRELGVSEEKSIKEDSTVTIVITKKGEREIGFVIDSLIGEQEIVIKSLGKYLASIKMIAGATILGNGEVALILDINMLV
;
A
#
# COMPACT_ATOMS: atom_id res chain seq x y z
N MET A 1 -22.65 -13.42 14.59
CA MET A 1 -22.10 -12.81 13.35
C MET A 1 -20.68 -12.32 13.63
N ASP A 2 -19.76 -12.47 12.67
CA ASP A 2 -18.33 -12.20 12.86
C ASP A 2 -18.01 -10.71 12.58
N VAL A 3 -17.79 -9.92 13.64
CA VAL A 3 -17.48 -8.47 13.61
C VAL A 3 -16.31 -8.14 12.68
N THR A 4 -15.41 -9.10 12.51
CA THR A 4 -14.21 -9.02 11.67
C THR A 4 -14.54 -8.76 10.19
N GLN A 5 -15.65 -9.32 9.68
CA GLN A 5 -16.03 -9.19 8.27
C GLN A 5 -16.52 -7.78 7.92
N TYR A 6 -17.32 -7.18 8.80
CA TYR A 6 -17.83 -5.81 8.61
C TYR A 6 -16.74 -4.75 8.76
N LEU A 7 -15.83 -4.95 9.71
CA LEU A 7 -14.67 -4.07 9.87
C LEU A 7 -13.79 -4.07 8.62
N GLN A 8 -13.59 -5.22 8.00
CA GLN A 8 -12.77 -5.33 6.79
C GLN A 8 -13.41 -4.63 5.58
N ILE A 9 -14.73 -4.79 5.39
CA ILE A 9 -15.49 -4.07 4.34
C ILE A 9 -15.39 -2.56 4.58
N PHE A 10 -15.61 -2.11 5.82
CA PHE A 10 -15.47 -0.71 6.20
C PHE A 10 -14.09 -0.15 5.85
N ILE A 11 -13.01 -0.88 6.19
CA ILE A 11 -11.64 -0.43 5.95
C ILE A 11 -11.38 -0.23 4.45
N GLU A 12 -11.87 -1.14 3.61
CA GLU A 12 -11.61 -1.10 2.18
C GLU A 12 -12.41 -0.03 1.46
N GLU A 13 -13.71 0.04 1.71
CA GLU A 13 -14.57 1.10 1.17
C GLU A 13 -14.08 2.49 1.66
N SER A 14 -13.64 2.58 2.92
CA SER A 14 -13.09 3.84 3.43
C SER A 14 -11.79 4.23 2.72
N ARG A 15 -10.90 3.27 2.42
CA ARG A 15 -9.68 3.54 1.63
C ARG A 15 -10.02 4.01 0.22
N GLU A 16 -10.99 3.37 -0.42
CA GLU A 16 -11.44 3.76 -1.76
C GLU A 16 -11.99 5.19 -1.76
N HIS A 17 -12.85 5.53 -0.80
CA HIS A 17 -13.39 6.89 -0.69
C HIS A 17 -12.34 7.94 -0.33
N LEU A 18 -11.37 7.62 0.54
CA LEU A 18 -10.27 8.55 0.85
C LEU A 18 -9.35 8.77 -0.36
N GLN A 19 -9.09 7.73 -1.14
CA GLN A 19 -8.36 7.84 -2.40
C GLN A 19 -9.11 8.75 -3.39
N ASN A 20 -10.41 8.49 -3.59
CA ASN A 20 -11.27 9.31 -4.44
C ASN A 20 -11.33 10.77 -3.98
N LEU A 21 -11.30 11.04 -2.67
CA LEU A 21 -11.22 12.39 -2.12
C LEU A 21 -9.88 13.06 -2.49
N ASN A 22 -8.75 12.37 -2.30
CA ASN A 22 -7.43 12.91 -2.64
C ASN A 22 -7.32 13.29 -4.12
N ASP A 23 -7.72 12.39 -5.01
CA ASP A 23 -7.59 12.59 -6.46
C ASP A 23 -8.49 13.73 -6.95
N ASN A 24 -9.75 13.75 -6.51
CA ASN A 24 -10.70 14.76 -6.92
C ASN A 24 -10.42 16.13 -6.30
N LEU A 25 -9.91 16.21 -5.05
CA LEU A 25 -9.50 17.49 -4.45
C LEU A 25 -8.36 18.15 -5.25
N LEU A 26 -7.44 17.35 -5.79
CA LEU A 26 -6.37 17.85 -6.64
C LEU A 26 -6.92 18.39 -7.97
N GLN A 27 -7.89 17.71 -8.57
CA GLN A 27 -8.53 18.20 -9.78
C GLN A 27 -9.39 19.45 -9.52
N LEU A 28 -10.10 19.51 -8.39
CA LEU A 28 -10.91 20.67 -7.99
C LEU A 28 -10.07 21.94 -7.82
N GLU A 29 -8.81 21.84 -7.39
CA GLU A 29 -7.93 23.01 -7.35
C GLU A 29 -7.56 23.51 -8.75
N ASN A 30 -7.32 22.59 -9.69
CA ASN A 30 -6.98 22.94 -11.07
C ASN A 30 -8.20 23.46 -11.86
N ASP A 31 -9.39 22.95 -11.56
CA ASP A 31 -10.66 23.33 -12.18
C ASP A 31 -11.76 23.62 -11.13
N PRO A 32 -11.72 24.80 -10.49
CA PRO A 32 -12.62 25.19 -9.39
C PRO A 32 -14.12 25.20 -9.72
N GLU A 33 -14.48 25.36 -11.00
CA GLU A 33 -15.87 25.48 -11.44
C GLU A 33 -16.49 24.12 -11.81
N ASN A 34 -15.71 23.05 -11.71
CA ASN A 34 -16.14 21.72 -12.13
C ASN A 34 -17.10 21.09 -11.11
N MET A 35 -18.38 21.36 -11.31
CA MET A 35 -19.46 20.83 -10.48
C MET A 35 -19.53 19.29 -10.47
N LYS A 36 -18.99 18.59 -11.48
CA LYS A 36 -18.97 17.11 -11.46
C LYS A 36 -18.01 16.61 -10.38
N ILE A 37 -16.78 17.12 -10.39
CA ILE A 37 -15.73 16.79 -9.42
C ILE A 37 -16.21 17.13 -7.99
N LEU A 38 -16.80 18.31 -7.82
CA LEU A 38 -17.32 18.73 -6.50
C LEU A 38 -18.41 17.77 -5.97
N ASN A 39 -19.30 17.29 -6.84
CA ASN A 39 -20.33 16.33 -6.44
C ASN A 39 -19.75 14.94 -6.10
N GLU A 40 -18.68 14.51 -6.76
CA GLU A 40 -17.98 13.26 -6.43
C GLU A 40 -17.29 13.33 -5.07
N ILE A 41 -16.59 14.44 -4.78
CA ILE A 41 -15.98 14.70 -3.46
C ILE A 41 -17.05 14.72 -2.38
N PHE A 42 -18.16 15.41 -2.61
CA PHE A 42 -19.27 15.48 -1.66
C PHE A 42 -19.86 14.09 -1.37
N ARG A 43 -20.07 13.27 -2.41
CA ARG A 43 -20.56 11.90 -2.23
C ARG A 43 -19.59 11.04 -1.43
N ALA A 44 -18.30 11.08 -1.74
CA ALA A 44 -17.30 10.32 -1.00
C ALA A 44 -17.26 10.73 0.49
N ALA A 45 -17.29 12.04 0.78
CA ALA A 45 -17.35 12.54 2.16
C ALA A 45 -18.65 12.13 2.88
N HIS A 46 -19.80 12.19 2.20
CA HIS A 46 -21.09 11.81 2.74
C HIS A 46 -21.16 10.31 3.06
N THR A 47 -20.66 9.47 2.16
CA THR A 47 -20.60 8.01 2.37
C THR A 47 -19.67 7.66 3.53
N LEU A 48 -18.47 8.27 3.59
CA LEU A 48 -17.55 8.09 4.71
C LEU A 48 -18.19 8.49 6.06
N LYS A 49 -18.92 9.61 6.11
CA LYS A 49 -19.68 10.01 7.32
C LYS A 49 -20.67 8.93 7.75
N GLY A 50 -21.45 8.40 6.80
CA GLY A 50 -22.45 7.36 7.06
C GLY A 50 -21.83 6.05 7.55
N MET A 51 -20.73 5.62 6.92
CA MET A 51 -19.98 4.43 7.31
C MET A 51 -19.34 4.58 8.70
N SER A 52 -18.67 5.71 8.96
CA SER A 52 -18.06 5.97 10.28
C SER A 52 -19.11 6.03 11.39
N GLY A 53 -20.27 6.66 11.13
CA GLY A 53 -21.38 6.69 12.08
C GLY A 53 -22.03 5.31 12.30
N THR A 54 -22.07 4.46 11.28
CA THR A 54 -22.57 3.07 11.41
C THR A 54 -21.62 2.20 12.24
N MET A 55 -20.32 2.43 12.14
CA MET A 55 -19.31 1.69 12.92
C MET A 55 -19.07 2.26 14.32
N GLY A 56 -19.67 3.41 14.65
CA GLY A 56 -19.48 4.09 15.94
C GLY A 56 -18.16 4.84 16.08
N TYR A 57 -17.51 5.18 14.97
CA TYR A 57 -16.29 5.98 14.92
C TYR A 57 -16.65 7.48 14.91
N ASN A 58 -16.88 8.00 16.11
CA ASN A 58 -17.42 9.34 16.36
C ASN A 58 -16.45 10.45 15.91
N ASN A 59 -15.14 10.27 16.09
CA ASN A 59 -14.16 11.27 15.68
C ASN A 59 -14.07 11.38 14.16
N MET A 60 -14.03 10.24 13.49
CA MET A 60 -14.05 10.16 12.03
C MET A 60 -15.36 10.73 11.45
N GLN A 61 -16.50 10.45 12.09
CA GLN A 61 -17.82 10.99 11.71
C GLN A 61 -17.90 12.52 11.88
N LYS A 62 -17.39 13.08 12.98
CA LYS A 62 -17.38 14.54 13.21
C LYS A 62 -16.56 15.28 12.17
N LEU A 63 -15.38 14.75 11.83
CA LEU A 63 -14.49 15.38 10.84
C LEU A 63 -15.09 15.31 9.43
N THR A 64 -15.61 14.16 9.01
CA THR A 64 -16.30 13.99 7.72
C THR A 64 -17.54 14.88 7.60
N HIS A 65 -18.34 14.99 8.67
CA HIS A 65 -19.48 15.91 8.71
C HIS A 65 -19.08 17.38 8.52
N THR A 66 -17.97 17.80 9.14
CA THR A 66 -17.45 19.17 9.00
C THR A 66 -16.95 19.41 7.57
N MET A 67 -16.23 18.45 6.99
CA MET A 67 -15.82 18.51 5.57
C MET A 67 -17.03 18.60 4.63
N GLU A 68 -18.06 17.77 4.84
CA GLU A 68 -19.30 17.80 4.04
C GLU A 68 -20.00 19.15 4.11
N SER A 69 -20.05 19.77 5.29
CA SER A 69 -20.65 21.10 5.49
C SER A 69 -19.90 22.18 4.69
N VAL A 70 -18.56 22.15 4.70
CA VAL A 70 -17.74 23.06 3.88
C VAL A 70 -17.96 22.83 2.39
N LEU A 71 -18.00 21.57 1.94
CA LEU A 71 -18.24 21.21 0.54
C LEU A 71 -19.65 21.61 0.07
N ALA A 72 -20.65 21.55 0.96
CA ALA A 72 -22.01 22.00 0.66
C ALA A 72 -22.07 23.50 0.34
N GLU A 73 -21.34 24.32 1.11
CA GLU A 73 -21.27 25.78 0.89
C GLU A 73 -20.53 26.16 -0.39
N ILE A 74 -19.53 25.36 -0.80
CA ILE A 74 -18.90 25.52 -2.11
C ILE A 74 -19.91 25.21 -3.22
N ARG A 75 -20.73 24.16 -3.04
CA ARG A 75 -21.72 23.72 -4.04
C ARG A 75 -22.86 24.71 -4.22
N THR A 76 -23.29 25.38 -3.14
CA THR A 76 -24.30 26.44 -3.21
C THR A 76 -23.75 27.76 -3.77
N GLY A 77 -22.43 27.85 -3.99
CA GLY A 77 -21.75 29.05 -4.48
C GLY A 77 -21.50 30.11 -3.41
N ASN A 78 -21.71 29.78 -2.14
CA ASN A 78 -21.52 30.69 -1.00
C ASN A 78 -20.03 30.86 -0.64
N VAL A 79 -19.21 29.86 -0.95
CA VAL A 79 -17.76 29.86 -0.72
C VAL A 79 -17.02 29.54 -2.03
N SER A 80 -16.12 30.42 -2.45
CA SER A 80 -15.24 30.16 -3.60
C SER A 80 -14.09 29.21 -3.21
N VAL A 81 -13.78 28.26 -4.09
CA VAL A 81 -12.60 27.39 -3.92
C VAL A 81 -11.34 28.26 -3.93
N SER A 82 -10.55 28.17 -2.86
CA SER A 82 -9.26 28.84 -2.74
C SER A 82 -8.19 27.82 -2.36
N SER A 83 -6.92 28.08 -2.72
CA SER A 83 -5.79 27.21 -2.34
C SER A 83 -5.80 26.89 -0.85
N LYS A 84 -6.03 27.90 0.01
CA LYS A 84 -6.09 27.73 1.47
C LYS A 84 -7.21 26.79 1.92
N LEU A 85 -8.36 26.82 1.26
CA LEU A 85 -9.48 25.92 1.54
C LEU A 85 -9.13 24.48 1.18
N VAL A 86 -8.55 24.27 -0.01
CA VAL A 86 -8.14 22.96 -0.48
C VAL A 86 -7.05 22.36 0.42
N ASP A 87 -6.10 23.18 0.90
CA ASP A 87 -5.07 22.74 1.85
C ASP A 87 -5.67 22.24 3.18
N VAL A 88 -6.72 22.90 3.68
CA VAL A 88 -7.42 22.48 4.90
C VAL A 88 -8.21 21.19 4.66
N LEU A 89 -8.83 21.03 3.49
CA LEU A 89 -9.51 19.80 3.09
C LEU A 89 -8.53 18.63 3.00
N PHE A 90 -7.34 18.83 2.42
CA PHE A 90 -6.28 17.82 2.36
C PHE A 90 -5.79 17.40 3.75
N LYS A 91 -5.55 18.36 4.66
CA LYS A 91 -5.22 18.02 6.06
C LYS A 91 -6.32 17.24 6.77
N SER A 92 -7.58 17.46 6.36
CA SER A 92 -8.71 16.71 6.90
C SER A 92 -8.73 15.28 6.37
N VAL A 93 -8.41 15.08 5.09
CA VAL A 93 -8.21 13.73 4.51
C VAL A 93 -7.06 12.99 5.21
N ASP A 94 -5.93 13.64 5.49
CA ASP A 94 -4.82 13.02 6.26
C ASP A 94 -5.25 12.55 7.64
N ALA A 95 -6.04 13.37 8.34
CA ALA A 95 -6.57 13.02 9.64
C ALA A 95 -7.50 11.80 9.56
N LEU A 96 -8.34 11.71 8.52
CA LEU A 96 -9.19 10.54 8.26
C LEU A 96 -8.38 9.28 7.92
N GLU A 97 -7.31 9.40 7.13
CA GLU A 97 -6.40 8.29 6.85
C GLU A 97 -5.71 7.79 8.12
N ASN A 98 -5.28 8.71 9.00
CA ASN A 98 -4.69 8.34 10.29
C ASN A 98 -5.68 7.59 11.17
N TYR A 99 -6.93 8.06 11.28
CA TYR A 99 -7.98 7.31 11.99
C TYR A 99 -8.17 5.92 11.39
N LEU A 100 -8.21 5.80 10.06
CA LEU A 100 -8.39 4.52 9.39
C LEU A 100 -7.22 3.55 9.63
N ASN A 101 -5.99 4.06 9.67
CA ASN A 101 -4.80 3.27 10.00
C ASN A 101 -4.82 2.80 11.46
N GLU A 102 -5.17 3.67 12.41
CA GLU A 102 -5.33 3.29 13.82
C GLU A 102 -6.45 2.24 14.01
N ILE A 103 -7.56 2.36 13.27
CA ILE A 103 -8.64 1.36 13.24
C ILE A 103 -8.14 0.03 12.67
N THR A 104 -7.34 0.07 11.62
CA THR A 104 -6.78 -1.14 10.98
C THR A 104 -5.83 -1.88 11.93
N GLU A 105 -5.00 -1.15 12.69
CA GLU A 105 -4.00 -1.73 13.59
C GLU A 105 -4.57 -2.17 14.94
N THR A 106 -5.53 -1.41 15.48
CA THR A 106 -5.99 -1.56 16.88
C THR A 106 -7.47 -1.91 17.03
N GLY A 107 -8.24 -1.85 15.95
CA GLY A 107 -9.71 -2.00 15.96
C GLY A 107 -10.45 -0.80 16.53
N LYS A 108 -9.77 0.30 16.88
CA LYS A 108 -10.34 1.53 17.46
C LYS A 108 -9.81 2.77 16.75
N GLU A 109 -10.61 3.85 16.71
CA GLU A 109 -10.26 5.13 16.08
C GLU A 109 -9.30 6.02 16.87
N GLY A 110 -8.74 5.54 17.98
CA GLY A 110 -7.87 6.34 18.86
C GLY A 110 -8.60 7.45 19.63
N ILE A 111 -7.82 8.27 20.36
CA ILE A 111 -8.31 9.32 21.28
C ILE A 111 -7.97 10.73 20.76
N LYS A 112 -7.12 10.85 19.74
CA LYS A 112 -6.69 12.16 19.24
C LYS A 112 -7.84 12.84 18.51
N GLU A 113 -8.46 13.84 19.14
CA GLU A 113 -9.41 14.71 18.46
C GLU A 113 -8.67 15.79 17.66
N HIS A 114 -8.95 15.89 16.35
CA HIS A 114 -8.41 16.95 15.48
C HIS A 114 -9.17 18.28 15.63
N ILE A 115 -9.32 18.77 16.88
CA ILE A 115 -10.11 19.96 17.23
C ILE A 115 -9.64 21.21 16.47
N SER A 116 -8.34 21.38 16.27
CA SER A 116 -7.78 22.52 15.52
C SER A 116 -8.19 22.53 14.05
N LEU A 117 -8.26 21.36 13.40
CA LEU A 117 -8.69 21.23 12.01
C LEU A 117 -10.19 21.50 11.85
N ILE A 118 -11.00 21.00 12.79
CA ILE A 118 -12.44 21.30 12.84
C ILE A 118 -12.66 22.81 13.02
N SER A 119 -11.87 23.45 13.90
CA SER A 119 -11.89 24.91 14.07
C SER A 119 -11.46 25.66 12.81
N ASP A 120 -10.43 25.18 12.09
CA ASP A 120 -9.96 25.80 10.85
C ASP A 120 -11.05 25.71 9.75
N LEU A 121 -11.68 24.55 9.59
CA LEU A 121 -12.82 24.36 8.68
C LEU A 121 -14.00 25.27 9.04
N ASN A 122 -14.38 25.35 10.32
CA ASN A 122 -15.46 26.22 10.77
C ASN A 122 -15.14 27.70 10.61
N SER A 123 -13.88 28.12 10.81
CA SER A 123 -13.46 29.51 10.59
C SER A 123 -13.59 29.95 9.12
N LEU A 124 -13.48 29.00 8.19
CA LEU A 124 -13.68 29.23 6.76
C LEU A 124 -15.16 29.38 6.40
N LEU A 125 -16.07 28.79 7.18
CA LEU A 125 -17.53 28.99 7.09
C LEU A 125 -17.96 30.35 7.67
N GLU A 126 -17.38 30.75 8.81
CA GLU A 126 -17.76 31.98 9.51
C GLU A 126 -17.24 33.27 8.85
N SER A 127 -16.27 33.16 7.94
CA SER A 127 -15.69 34.32 7.26
C SER A 127 -16.65 35.05 6.30
N ASN A 128 -17.84 34.49 6.00
CA ASN A 128 -18.75 35.09 5.01
C ASN A 128 -20.26 35.12 5.32
N ASN A 129 -20.77 34.71 6.49
CA ASN A 129 -22.19 34.97 6.79
C ASN A 129 -22.56 35.06 8.28
N LYS A 130 -23.11 36.22 8.65
CA LYS A 130 -23.94 36.40 9.85
C LYS A 130 -25.34 35.83 9.57
N GLN A 131 -25.80 34.99 10.50
CA GLN A 131 -27.20 34.61 10.77
C GLN A 131 -27.98 33.84 9.68
N SER A 132 -28.38 32.61 10.01
CA SER A 132 -29.76 32.34 10.45
C SER A 132 -29.95 30.92 10.96
N LYS A 133 -30.59 30.79 12.12
CA LYS A 133 -31.18 29.55 12.65
C LYS A 133 -32.50 29.29 11.92
N ILE A 134 -32.77 28.05 11.52
CA ILE A 134 -34.12 27.58 11.22
C ILE A 134 -34.33 26.22 11.91
N GLU A 135 -35.37 26.19 12.74
CA GLU A 135 -35.93 25.01 13.41
C GLU A 135 -36.66 24.11 12.40
N VAL A 136 -36.51 22.79 12.54
CA VAL A 136 -37.30 21.81 11.78
C VAL A 136 -38.48 21.35 12.64
N LYS A 137 -39.69 21.47 12.11
CA LYS A 137 -40.89 20.76 12.55
C LYS A 137 -41.37 19.92 11.37
N GLU A 138 -41.53 18.62 11.56
CA GLU A 138 -42.51 17.86 10.80
C GLU A 138 -43.01 16.65 11.60
N LYS A 139 -44.33 16.45 11.55
CA LYS A 139 -45.08 15.33 12.13
C LYS A 139 -45.28 14.27 11.06
N SER A 140 -45.17 13.00 11.42
CA SER A 140 -45.74 11.89 10.65
C SER A 140 -46.41 10.86 11.57
N ILE A 141 -47.34 10.12 10.97
CA ILE A 141 -48.44 9.37 11.59
C ILE A 141 -48.03 7.90 11.72
N ILE A 142 -48.03 7.34 12.94
CA ILE A 142 -47.67 5.94 13.20
C ILE A 142 -48.91 5.04 13.09
N THR A 143 -48.82 4.01 12.23
CA THR A 143 -49.73 2.85 12.21
C THR A 143 -49.24 1.85 13.26
N LYS A 144 -50.04 1.58 14.29
CA LYS A 144 -49.65 0.77 15.46
C LYS A 144 -49.58 -0.73 15.13
N ALA A 145 -48.41 -1.35 15.32
CA ALA A 145 -48.30 -2.79 15.54
C ALA A 145 -48.32 -3.05 17.05
N SER A 146 -49.40 -3.62 17.59
CA SER A 146 -49.51 -3.95 19.01
C SER A 146 -49.00 -5.37 19.27
N ILE A 147 -47.99 -5.51 20.14
CA ILE A 147 -47.57 -6.81 20.69
C ILE A 147 -48.65 -7.28 21.68
N ALA A 148 -49.31 -8.41 21.39
CA ALA A 148 -50.21 -9.08 22.33
C ALA A 148 -49.41 -10.09 23.18
N LEU A 149 -49.57 -10.02 24.50
CA LEU A 149 -48.97 -10.95 25.47
C LEU A 149 -50.02 -11.94 26.00
N ASP A 150 -49.62 -13.20 26.20
CA ASP A 150 -50.48 -14.24 26.79
C ASP A 150 -50.57 -14.10 28.33
N PHE A 151 -51.60 -14.73 28.93
CA PHE A 151 -51.93 -14.59 30.36
C PHE A 151 -50.77 -14.97 31.31
N SER A 152 -49.92 -15.93 30.92
CA SER A 152 -48.74 -16.37 31.69
C SER A 152 -47.53 -15.44 31.60
N GLU A 153 -47.41 -14.64 30.52
CA GLU A 153 -46.32 -13.67 30.34
C GLU A 153 -46.54 -12.43 31.23
N ASN A 154 -47.80 -12.12 31.54
CA ASN A 154 -48.18 -11.04 32.45
C ASN A 154 -47.83 -11.32 33.92
N GLU A 155 -47.88 -12.57 34.39
CA GLU A 155 -47.51 -12.91 35.77
C GLU A 155 -46.01 -12.71 36.03
N TYR A 156 -45.15 -13.05 35.07
CA TYR A 156 -43.70 -12.86 35.18
C TYR A 156 -43.29 -11.39 35.20
N ILE A 157 -43.88 -10.56 34.33
CA ILE A 157 -43.64 -9.10 34.33
C ILE A 157 -44.15 -8.48 35.64
N ASN A 158 -45.30 -8.94 36.17
CA ASN A 158 -45.82 -8.49 37.47
C ASN A 158 -44.91 -8.86 38.64
N GLU A 159 -44.27 -10.03 38.62
CA GLU A 159 -43.31 -10.44 39.65
C GLU A 159 -42.06 -9.54 39.64
N MET A 160 -41.58 -9.16 38.45
CA MET A 160 -40.44 -8.23 38.29
C MET A 160 -40.79 -6.79 38.69
N LEU A 161 -42.02 -6.33 38.42
CA LEU A 161 -42.53 -5.03 38.90
C LEU A 161 -42.57 -4.97 40.44
N ASN A 162 -42.93 -6.07 41.11
CA ASN A 162 -42.93 -6.16 42.57
C ASN A 162 -41.53 -6.14 43.21
N GLN A 163 -40.49 -6.42 42.43
CA GLN A 163 -39.08 -6.32 42.85
C GLN A 163 -38.47 -4.91 42.62
N GLY A 164 -39.29 -3.92 42.22
CA GLY A 164 -38.87 -2.53 42.03
C GLY A 164 -38.29 -2.22 40.65
N LYS A 165 -38.35 -3.15 39.69
CA LYS A 165 -38.01 -2.91 38.27
C LYS A 165 -39.22 -2.32 37.54
N LYS A 166 -38.99 -1.62 36.42
CA LYS A 166 -40.04 -1.07 35.53
C LYS A 166 -40.03 -1.81 34.20
N ALA A 167 -41.19 -1.96 33.58
CA ALA A 167 -41.33 -2.56 32.27
C ALA A 167 -41.78 -1.50 31.24
N TYR A 168 -41.15 -1.50 30.08
CA TYR A 168 -41.39 -0.53 29.01
C TYR A 168 -41.69 -1.23 27.69
N VAL A 169 -42.58 -0.64 26.89
CA VAL A 169 -42.76 -0.97 25.47
C VAL A 169 -42.04 0.10 24.66
N ILE A 170 -41.09 -0.29 23.81
CA ILE A 170 -40.29 0.61 22.99
C ILE A 170 -40.59 0.31 21.51
N ASP A 171 -41.25 1.25 20.85
CA ASP A 171 -41.52 1.21 19.40
C ASP A 171 -40.48 2.09 18.68
N ILE A 172 -39.78 1.54 17.68
CA ILE A 172 -38.68 2.19 16.96
C ILE A 172 -38.91 2.09 15.46
N GLN A 173 -38.78 3.22 14.77
CA GLN A 173 -38.78 3.27 13.30
C GLN A 173 -37.37 3.62 12.80
N ILE A 174 -36.78 2.73 12.02
CA ILE A 174 -35.54 2.96 11.28
C ILE A 174 -35.86 3.81 10.03
N ALA A 175 -34.93 4.66 9.61
CA ALA A 175 -35.07 5.44 8.40
C ALA A 175 -35.11 4.53 7.15
N ASP A 176 -36.06 4.79 6.25
CA ASP A 176 -36.20 4.05 4.99
C ASP A 176 -34.95 4.15 4.08
N SER A 177 -34.08 5.14 4.32
CA SER A 177 -32.80 5.34 3.63
C SER A 177 -31.64 4.50 4.20
N CYS A 178 -31.86 3.73 5.27
CA CYS A 178 -30.83 2.92 5.92
C CYS A 178 -30.45 1.72 5.04
N MET A 179 -29.24 1.76 4.47
CA MET A 179 -28.72 0.72 3.57
C MET A 179 -28.52 -0.64 4.26
N LEU A 180 -28.23 -0.65 5.57
CA LEU A 180 -27.91 -1.84 6.37
C LEU A 180 -28.86 -1.97 7.58
N LYS A 181 -30.15 -2.23 7.31
CA LYS A 181 -31.19 -2.32 8.35
C LYS A 181 -30.91 -3.38 9.42
N GLY A 182 -30.29 -4.52 9.08
CA GLY A 182 -29.93 -5.57 10.03
C GLY A 182 -28.86 -5.14 11.03
N ALA A 183 -27.79 -4.50 10.54
CA ALA A 183 -26.74 -3.92 11.40
C ALA A 183 -27.29 -2.82 12.32
N ARG A 184 -28.21 -2.00 11.80
CA ARG A 184 -28.89 -0.95 12.58
C ARG A 184 -29.76 -1.54 13.70
N ALA A 185 -30.56 -2.55 13.39
CA ALA A 185 -31.38 -3.24 14.38
C ALA A 185 -30.53 -3.93 15.46
N TYR A 186 -29.38 -4.49 15.08
CA TYR A 186 -28.43 -5.07 16.04
C TYR A 186 -27.84 -4.02 17.01
N LEU A 187 -27.45 -2.84 16.51
CA LEU A 187 -26.95 -1.75 17.36
C LEU A 187 -28.02 -1.25 18.34
N ILE A 188 -29.28 -1.15 17.89
CA ILE A 188 -30.43 -0.81 18.74
C ILE A 188 -30.60 -1.85 19.85
N ILE A 189 -30.55 -3.15 19.51
CA ILE A 189 -30.63 -4.25 20.49
C ILE A 189 -29.48 -4.16 21.50
N LYS A 190 -28.25 -3.94 21.04
CA LYS A 190 -27.07 -3.87 21.90
C LYS A 190 -27.13 -2.67 22.86
N SER A 191 -27.50 -1.50 22.35
CA SER A 191 -27.67 -0.28 23.15
C SER A 191 -28.73 -0.45 24.24
N MET A 192 -29.82 -1.18 23.97
CA MET A 192 -30.81 -1.52 24.99
C MET A 192 -30.31 -2.56 26.00
N GLN A 193 -29.55 -3.56 25.55
CA GLN A 193 -29.01 -4.62 26.43
C GLN A 193 -28.05 -4.11 27.49
N ASP A 194 -27.37 -2.98 27.25
CA ASP A 194 -26.46 -2.37 28.22
C ASP A 194 -27.20 -1.84 29.48
N PHE A 195 -28.50 -1.53 29.37
CA PHE A 195 -29.30 -0.91 30.44
C PHE A 195 -30.67 -1.59 30.70
N ALA A 196 -31.02 -2.62 29.93
CA ALA A 196 -32.30 -3.34 30.07
C ALA A 196 -32.23 -4.79 29.60
N GLU A 197 -33.06 -5.64 30.20
CA GLU A 197 -33.30 -7.00 29.73
C GLU A 197 -34.44 -6.99 28.71
N ILE A 198 -34.18 -7.44 27.48
CA ILE A 198 -35.19 -7.55 26.43
C ILE A 198 -36.00 -8.83 26.65
N TYR A 199 -37.27 -8.67 27.04
CA TYR A 199 -38.17 -9.78 27.30
C TYR A 199 -38.81 -10.33 26.01
N LYS A 200 -39.22 -9.44 25.10
CA LYS A 200 -39.87 -9.82 23.84
C LYS A 200 -39.59 -8.79 22.75
N SER A 201 -39.48 -9.23 21.50
CA SER A 201 -39.36 -8.36 20.32
C SER A 201 -40.35 -8.77 19.24
N ASN A 202 -40.81 -7.79 18.46
CA ASN A 202 -41.54 -7.99 17.23
C ASN A 202 -40.97 -7.03 16.15
N PRO A 203 -40.36 -7.53 15.08
CA PRO A 203 -40.13 -8.94 14.72
C PRO A 203 -39.22 -9.70 15.69
N THR A 204 -39.18 -11.04 15.61
CA THR A 204 -38.40 -11.82 16.58
C THR A 204 -36.91 -11.56 16.41
N LEU A 205 -36.10 -11.77 17.46
CA LEU A 205 -34.64 -11.60 17.37
C LEU A 205 -34.03 -12.42 16.22
N LYS A 206 -34.58 -13.60 15.95
CA LYS A 206 -34.16 -14.44 14.82
C LYS A 206 -34.51 -13.82 13.46
N ASP A 207 -35.69 -13.23 13.32
CA ASP A 207 -36.08 -12.54 12.08
C ASP A 207 -35.23 -11.28 11.84
N ILE A 208 -34.81 -10.62 12.93
CA ILE A 208 -33.90 -9.47 12.85
C ILE A 208 -32.50 -9.89 12.40
N GLU A 209 -31.98 -11.02 12.91
CA GLU A 209 -30.70 -11.60 12.48
C GLU A 209 -30.73 -12.08 11.01
N GLU A 210 -31.87 -12.56 10.53
CA GLU A 210 -32.07 -13.01 9.14
C GLU A 210 -32.51 -11.87 8.19
N GLU A 211 -32.55 -10.62 8.65
CA GLU A 211 -33.02 -9.42 7.92
C GLU A 211 -34.47 -9.49 7.37
N ASN A 212 -35.28 -10.37 7.95
CA ASN A 212 -36.68 -10.63 7.59
C ASN A 212 -37.65 -9.68 8.30
N PHE A 213 -37.44 -8.37 8.16
CA PHE A 213 -38.31 -7.34 8.69
C PHE A 213 -38.28 -6.06 7.85
N ASP A 214 -39.28 -5.19 8.02
CA ASP A 214 -39.32 -3.87 7.37
C ASP A 214 -38.40 -2.89 8.14
N PHE A 215 -38.91 -1.72 8.52
CA PHE A 215 -38.17 -0.70 9.27
C PHE A 215 -38.76 -0.42 10.66
N ASN A 216 -39.75 -1.20 11.09
CA ASN A 216 -40.39 -1.04 12.40
C ASN A 216 -39.98 -2.16 13.35
N LEU A 217 -39.55 -1.80 14.54
CA LEU A 217 -39.17 -2.69 15.62
C LEU A 217 -39.96 -2.34 16.88
N SER A 218 -40.46 -3.34 17.60
CA SER A 218 -41.14 -3.14 18.88
C SER A 218 -40.57 -4.10 19.91
N PHE A 219 -40.22 -3.59 21.09
CA PHE A 219 -39.57 -4.34 22.16
C PHE A 219 -40.33 -4.16 23.47
N ILE A 220 -40.36 -5.23 24.27
CA ILE A 220 -40.75 -5.19 25.68
C ILE A 220 -39.48 -5.39 26.49
N VAL A 221 -39.12 -4.40 27.29
CA VAL A 221 -37.88 -4.40 28.07
C VAL A 221 -38.17 -4.21 29.56
N ILE A 222 -37.33 -4.82 30.40
CA ILE A 222 -37.37 -4.71 31.86
C ILE A 222 -36.09 -4.01 32.31
N SER A 223 -36.21 -2.89 33.02
CA SER A 223 -35.06 -2.09 33.45
C SER A 223 -35.24 -1.50 34.86
N LEU A 224 -34.13 -1.13 35.48
CA LEU A 224 -34.06 -0.32 36.70
C LEU A 224 -34.03 1.19 36.40
N ASP A 225 -33.70 1.56 35.16
CA ASP A 225 -33.52 2.94 34.71
C ASP A 225 -34.84 3.60 34.29
N GLU A 226 -34.86 4.94 34.29
CA GLU A 226 -36.04 5.69 33.89
C GLU A 226 -36.17 5.81 32.37
N ARG A 227 -37.42 5.88 31.90
CA ARG A 227 -37.81 6.12 30.50
C ARG A 227 -36.93 7.12 29.73
N ARG A 228 -36.49 8.21 30.38
CA ARG A 228 -35.68 9.26 29.74
C ARG A 228 -34.33 8.74 29.23
N VAL A 229 -33.72 7.79 29.92
CA VAL A 229 -32.43 7.19 29.52
C VAL A 229 -32.59 6.48 28.18
N PHE A 230 -33.67 5.72 27.99
CA PHE A 230 -33.97 5.06 26.72
C PHE A 230 -34.27 6.06 25.59
N GLU A 231 -35.01 7.13 25.89
CA GLU A 231 -35.31 8.16 24.89
C GLU A 231 -34.03 8.93 24.47
N GLU A 232 -33.13 9.25 25.39
CA GLU A 232 -31.88 9.93 25.07
C GLU A 232 -30.91 9.03 24.29
N GLU A 233 -30.71 7.80 24.74
CA GLU A 233 -29.73 6.88 24.15
C GLU A 233 -30.18 6.39 22.76
N LEU A 234 -31.44 6.01 22.60
CA LEU A 234 -31.94 5.47 21.32
C LEU A 234 -32.16 6.56 20.26
N ASN A 235 -32.48 7.80 20.65
CA ASN A 235 -32.53 8.91 19.71
C ASN A 235 -31.12 9.39 19.30
N SER A 236 -30.06 9.02 20.03
CA SER A 236 -28.68 9.32 19.65
C SER A 236 -28.16 8.42 18.52
N ILE A 237 -28.84 7.29 18.27
CA ILE A 237 -28.50 6.35 17.20
C ILE A 237 -28.91 6.96 15.85
N ALA A 238 -27.92 7.15 14.97
CA ALA A 238 -28.17 7.67 13.63
C ALA A 238 -29.18 6.81 12.84
N GLU A 239 -29.94 7.43 11.93
CA GLU A 239 -30.91 6.75 11.06
C GLU A 239 -32.08 6.06 11.82
N VAL A 240 -32.35 6.49 13.05
CA VAL A 240 -33.61 6.20 13.75
C VAL A 240 -34.53 7.41 13.59
N ASN A 241 -35.67 7.22 12.92
CA ASN A 241 -36.65 8.28 12.63
C ASN A 241 -37.47 8.65 13.87
N SER A 242 -37.83 7.66 14.68
CA SER A 242 -38.61 7.89 15.91
C SER A 242 -38.44 6.75 16.91
N VAL A 243 -38.40 7.12 18.19
CA VAL A 243 -38.45 6.19 19.33
C VAL A 243 -39.63 6.59 20.21
N GLU A 244 -40.56 5.67 20.45
CA GLU A 244 -41.68 5.85 21.39
C GLU A 244 -41.57 4.85 22.54
N VAL A 245 -41.25 5.33 23.73
CA VAL A 245 -41.21 4.53 24.95
C VAL A 245 -42.53 4.68 25.70
N LYS A 246 -43.15 3.58 26.15
CA LYS A 246 -44.40 3.59 26.94
C LYS A 246 -44.24 2.72 28.18
N ASP A 247 -44.84 3.12 29.30
CA ASP A 247 -44.92 2.26 30.47
C ASP A 247 -45.81 1.06 30.16
N TYR A 248 -45.34 -0.14 30.50
CA TYR A 248 -46.16 -1.34 30.38
C TYR A 248 -47.14 -1.41 31.56
N ILE A 249 -48.45 -1.31 31.27
CA ILE A 249 -49.51 -1.44 32.27
C ILE A 249 -50.16 -2.83 32.10
N PRO A 250 -50.05 -3.74 33.09
CA PRO A 250 -50.72 -5.04 33.05
C PRO A 250 -52.24 -4.84 33.06
N ASN A 251 -52.91 -5.33 32.03
CA ASN A 251 -54.34 -5.11 31.87
C ASN A 251 -55.15 -6.14 32.69
N ASN A 252 -55.34 -5.90 33.98
CA ASN A 252 -56.25 -6.69 34.82
C ASN A 252 -57.68 -6.15 34.73
N LYS A 253 -58.37 -6.50 33.63
CA LYS A 253 -59.85 -6.63 33.51
C LYS A 253 -60.23 -6.94 32.07
N GLN A 254 -60.64 -8.18 31.81
CA GLN A 254 -61.57 -8.49 30.73
C GLN A 254 -62.99 -8.28 31.26
N GLU A 255 -63.77 -7.38 30.64
CA GLU A 255 -65.17 -7.63 30.28
C GLU A 255 -65.71 -6.52 29.36
N ASP A 256 -66.60 -6.94 28.45
CA ASP A 256 -67.41 -6.18 27.49
C ASP A 256 -66.75 -5.66 26.20
N ILE A 257 -66.77 -6.49 25.15
CA ILE A 257 -67.88 -6.54 24.17
C ILE A 257 -67.86 -7.93 23.49
N LYS A 258 -68.63 -8.86 24.05
CA LYS A 258 -69.35 -9.85 23.25
C LYS A 258 -70.49 -9.11 22.58
N ASN A 259 -70.43 -8.99 21.25
CA ASN A 259 -71.54 -8.94 20.29
C ASN A 259 -71.23 -7.94 19.17
N THR A 260 -70.64 -8.40 18.07
CA THR A 260 -71.38 -8.40 16.80
C THR A 260 -70.79 -9.43 15.82
N VAL A 261 -71.69 -10.22 15.23
CA VAL A 261 -71.54 -11.07 14.04
C VAL A 261 -70.86 -12.44 14.22
N ARG A 262 -71.70 -13.38 14.67
CA ARG A 262 -71.74 -14.78 14.19
C ARG A 262 -71.97 -14.83 12.67
N LYS A 263 -71.41 -15.88 12.07
CA LYS A 263 -71.60 -16.52 10.74
C LYS A 263 -70.32 -16.42 9.90
N GLU A 264 -69.76 -17.47 9.31
CA GLU A 264 -70.11 -18.89 9.15
C GLU A 264 -68.81 -19.62 8.77
N GLU A 265 -68.75 -20.93 9.05
CA GLU A 265 -67.68 -21.85 8.68
C GLU A 265 -67.62 -22.15 7.16
N ILE A 266 -66.38 -22.28 6.67
CA ILE A 266 -65.83 -23.35 5.78
C ILE A 266 -66.64 -23.78 4.55
N VAL A 267 -66.05 -23.59 3.34
CA VAL A 267 -65.91 -24.63 2.29
C VAL A 267 -64.61 -24.39 1.49
N LYS A 268 -63.81 -25.46 1.32
CA LYS A 268 -62.75 -25.61 0.29
C LYS A 268 -63.39 -26.10 -1.02
N GLU A 269 -62.88 -25.72 -2.19
CA GLU A 269 -62.45 -26.66 -3.26
C GLU A 269 -61.92 -25.95 -4.52
N ASP A 270 -60.80 -26.50 -5.02
CA ASP A 270 -60.27 -26.71 -6.38
C ASP A 270 -60.70 -25.85 -7.59
N ILE A 271 -59.72 -25.58 -8.49
CA ILE A 271 -59.55 -26.21 -9.81
C ILE A 271 -58.39 -25.55 -10.61
N GLN A 272 -57.63 -26.40 -11.31
CA GLN A 272 -56.63 -26.14 -12.35
C GLN A 272 -57.13 -25.24 -13.50
N ASP A 273 -56.26 -24.47 -14.15
CA ASP A 273 -55.87 -24.73 -15.55
C ASP A 273 -55.09 -23.58 -16.23
N GLU A 274 -54.44 -24.02 -17.30
CA GLU A 274 -53.44 -23.45 -18.20
C GLU A 274 -53.75 -22.12 -18.93
N LYS A 275 -52.63 -21.48 -19.33
CA LYS A 275 -52.34 -20.75 -20.59
C LYS A 275 -53.30 -19.66 -21.07
N VAL A 276 -52.75 -18.47 -21.37
CA VAL A 276 -52.63 -17.95 -22.75
C VAL A 276 -51.46 -16.94 -22.80
N GLU A 277 -50.59 -17.14 -23.79
CA GLU A 277 -49.55 -16.22 -24.25
C GLU A 277 -50.15 -14.97 -24.92
N GLU A 278 -49.53 -13.81 -24.77
CA GLU A 278 -49.47 -12.85 -25.86
C GLU A 278 -48.10 -12.14 -25.87
N LYS A 279 -47.31 -12.47 -26.90
CA LYS A 279 -46.13 -11.75 -27.34
C LYS A 279 -46.55 -10.53 -28.16
N VAL A 280 -45.91 -9.39 -27.94
CA VAL A 280 -45.52 -8.46 -29.02
C VAL A 280 -44.10 -7.96 -28.75
N GLU A 281 -43.31 -7.96 -29.82
CA GLU A 281 -41.86 -7.89 -29.92
C GLU A 281 -41.25 -6.47 -29.92
N GLU A 282 -39.93 -6.46 -29.67
CA GLU A 282 -38.90 -5.53 -30.19
C GLU A 282 -38.72 -4.12 -29.56
N LYS A 283 -37.65 -3.99 -28.74
CA LYS A 283 -36.33 -3.56 -29.26
C LYS A 283 -35.21 -3.69 -28.20
N ASN A 284 -34.19 -4.45 -28.57
CA ASN A 284 -32.86 -4.47 -27.96
C ASN A 284 -32.23 -3.07 -28.00
N LEU A 285 -31.52 -2.69 -26.93
CA LEU A 285 -30.25 -1.98 -26.96
C LEU A 285 -29.52 -2.21 -25.61
N GLU A 286 -28.51 -3.08 -25.65
CA GLU A 286 -27.25 -3.07 -24.88
C GLU A 286 -27.28 -3.07 -23.34
N ASP A 287 -27.35 -4.27 -22.75
CA ASP A 287 -26.73 -4.56 -21.46
C ASP A 287 -25.37 -5.23 -21.66
N LYS A 288 -24.29 -4.45 -21.58
CA LYS A 288 -22.97 -4.97 -21.22
C LYS A 288 -23.01 -5.37 -19.75
N LYS A 289 -23.28 -6.64 -19.46
CA LYS A 289 -22.99 -7.24 -18.16
C LYS A 289 -21.51 -6.99 -17.82
N GLN A 290 -21.26 -6.16 -16.82
CA GLN A 290 -20.01 -6.15 -16.07
C GLN A 290 -19.80 -7.56 -15.53
N GLN A 291 -18.83 -8.27 -16.12
CA GLN A 291 -18.27 -9.48 -15.53
C GLN A 291 -17.60 -9.04 -14.23
N SER A 292 -18.24 -9.28 -13.09
CA SER A 292 -17.58 -9.18 -11.80
C SER A 292 -16.46 -10.22 -11.79
N SER A 293 -15.22 -9.77 -11.95
CA SER A 293 -14.05 -10.60 -11.70
C SER A 293 -14.14 -11.08 -10.26
N LYS A 294 -14.33 -12.38 -10.06
CA LYS A 294 -14.32 -12.99 -8.73
C LYS A 294 -12.89 -12.88 -8.19
N THR A 295 -12.61 -11.83 -7.43
CA THR A 295 -11.33 -11.62 -6.74
C THR A 295 -11.31 -12.47 -5.48
N VAL A 296 -10.24 -13.25 -5.28
CA VAL A 296 -10.02 -14.02 -4.06
C VAL A 296 -8.94 -13.29 -3.26
N ARG A 297 -9.28 -12.87 -2.03
CA ARG A 297 -8.31 -12.29 -1.11
C ARG A 297 -7.52 -13.40 -0.44
N VAL A 298 -6.21 -13.24 -0.46
CA VAL A 298 -5.26 -14.18 0.12
C VAL A 298 -4.37 -13.41 1.09
N ASP A 299 -4.22 -13.92 2.31
CA ASP A 299 -3.29 -13.33 3.29
C ASP A 299 -1.86 -13.33 2.74
N ILE A 300 -1.13 -12.23 2.99
CA ILE A 300 0.25 -12.04 2.52
C ILE A 300 1.15 -13.20 2.98
N SER A 301 1.00 -13.63 4.24
CA SER A 301 1.78 -14.73 4.82
C SER A 301 1.60 -16.06 4.09
N ARG A 302 0.44 -16.29 3.45
CA ARG A 302 0.22 -17.51 2.65
C ARG A 302 0.98 -17.46 1.34
N LEU A 303 1.05 -16.29 0.69
CA LEU A 303 1.83 -16.10 -0.53
C LEU A 303 3.34 -16.20 -0.22
N ASP A 304 3.79 -15.66 0.90
CA ASP A 304 5.18 -15.79 1.34
C ASP A 304 5.56 -17.25 1.62
N ASN A 305 4.68 -18.01 2.30
CA ASN A 305 4.89 -19.44 2.51
C ASN A 305 4.94 -20.22 1.20
N LEU A 306 4.05 -19.88 0.25
CA LEU A 306 4.03 -20.53 -1.05
C LEU A 306 5.30 -20.23 -1.84
N MET A 307 5.78 -18.98 -1.80
CA MET A 307 7.08 -18.59 -2.35
C MET A 307 8.26 -19.33 -1.71
N ASN A 308 8.25 -19.52 -0.39
CA ASN A 308 9.26 -20.31 0.31
C ASN A 308 9.25 -21.77 -0.15
N LEU A 309 8.05 -22.38 -0.29
CA LEU A 309 7.91 -23.75 -0.80
C LEU A 309 8.39 -23.89 -2.24
N VAL A 310 8.10 -22.92 -3.12
CA VAL A 310 8.65 -22.91 -4.49
C VAL A 310 10.16 -22.77 -4.46
N SER A 311 10.69 -21.91 -3.59
CA SER A 311 12.15 -21.73 -3.44
C SER A 311 12.82 -23.02 -2.94
N GLU A 312 12.20 -23.72 -1.99
CA GLU A 312 12.65 -25.05 -1.54
C GLU A 312 12.54 -26.09 -2.65
N LEU A 313 11.49 -26.05 -3.47
CA LEU A 313 11.35 -26.93 -4.62
C LEU A 313 12.46 -26.71 -5.65
N ILE A 314 12.85 -25.46 -5.90
CA ILE A 314 14.00 -25.12 -6.76
C ILE A 314 15.30 -25.68 -6.15
N ILE A 315 15.50 -25.59 -4.83
CA ILE A 315 16.66 -26.19 -4.16
C ILE A 315 16.67 -27.72 -4.31
N VAL A 316 15.52 -28.37 -4.12
CA VAL A 316 15.38 -29.83 -4.27
C VAL A 316 15.58 -30.27 -5.72
N LYS A 317 15.05 -29.52 -6.69
CA LYS A 317 15.32 -29.71 -8.13
C LYS A 317 16.83 -29.71 -8.38
N THR A 318 17.51 -28.69 -7.88
CA THR A 318 18.95 -28.52 -8.09
C THR A 318 19.76 -29.65 -7.44
N ARG A 319 19.35 -30.14 -6.25
CA ARG A 319 19.93 -31.35 -5.64
C ARG A 319 19.75 -32.58 -6.52
N LEU A 320 18.56 -32.75 -7.09
CA LEU A 320 18.22 -33.87 -7.98
C LEU A 320 19.07 -33.86 -9.26
N GLU A 321 19.32 -32.69 -9.84
CA GLU A 321 20.20 -32.52 -10.99
C GLU A 321 21.65 -32.91 -10.66
N GLU A 322 22.14 -32.57 -9.46
CA GLU A 322 23.49 -32.94 -9.02
C GLU A 322 23.66 -34.46 -8.81
N GLU A 323 22.64 -35.14 -8.26
CA GLU A 323 22.67 -36.57 -7.94
C GLU A 323 22.44 -37.47 -9.16
N VAL A 324 21.71 -36.98 -10.17
CA VAL A 324 21.24 -37.79 -11.29
C VAL A 324 22.01 -37.47 -12.58
N LYS A 325 23.12 -38.19 -12.81
CA LYS A 325 23.99 -38.02 -14.00
C LYS A 325 23.71 -39.02 -15.14
N THR A 326 22.56 -39.69 -15.15
CA THR A 326 22.21 -40.72 -16.15
C THR A 326 21.35 -40.19 -17.29
N SER A 327 21.69 -40.56 -18.53
CA SER A 327 21.10 -40.03 -19.77
C SER A 327 19.58 -40.16 -19.90
N GLU A 328 18.95 -41.18 -19.30
CA GLU A 328 17.49 -41.39 -19.34
C GLU A 328 16.72 -40.49 -18.35
N SER A 329 17.40 -39.94 -17.34
CA SER A 329 16.77 -39.08 -16.32
C SER A 329 16.78 -37.60 -16.70
N ASN A 330 17.52 -37.22 -17.75
CA ASN A 330 17.61 -35.84 -18.22
C ASN A 330 16.26 -35.31 -18.72
N GLU A 331 15.44 -36.12 -19.39
CA GLU A 331 14.11 -35.69 -19.85
C GLU A 331 13.16 -35.40 -18.68
N ALA A 332 13.22 -36.22 -17.62
CA ALA A 332 12.41 -36.01 -16.42
C ALA A 332 12.86 -34.78 -15.63
N LEU A 333 14.17 -34.51 -15.57
CA LEU A 333 14.74 -33.31 -14.96
C LEU A 333 14.37 -32.05 -15.74
N GLU A 334 14.45 -32.07 -17.07
CA GLU A 334 14.05 -30.95 -17.93
C GLU A 334 12.54 -30.66 -17.81
N TYR A 335 11.72 -31.71 -17.70
CA TYR A 335 10.29 -31.54 -17.41
C TYR A 335 10.05 -30.93 -16.02
N LEU A 336 10.77 -31.40 -14.99
CA LEU A 336 10.70 -30.85 -13.63
C LEU A 336 11.13 -29.39 -13.59
N GLU A 337 12.19 -29.03 -14.32
CA GLU A 337 12.66 -27.66 -14.51
C GLU A 337 11.56 -26.78 -15.09
N ARG A 338 10.94 -27.21 -16.19
CA ARG A 338 9.86 -26.46 -16.83
C ARG A 338 8.65 -26.29 -15.92
N VAL A 339 8.23 -27.34 -15.20
CA VAL A 339 7.10 -27.26 -14.27
C VAL A 339 7.41 -26.35 -13.09
N THR A 340 8.62 -26.42 -12.54
CA THR A 340 9.05 -25.58 -11.41
C THR A 340 9.13 -24.11 -11.82
N THR A 341 9.65 -23.82 -13.01
CA THR A 341 9.71 -22.45 -13.56
C THR A 341 8.30 -21.89 -13.79
N ASN A 342 7.41 -22.67 -14.40
CA ASN A 342 6.01 -22.25 -14.59
C ASN A 342 5.29 -22.02 -13.26
N LEU A 343 5.55 -22.85 -12.25
CA LEU A 343 5.01 -22.67 -10.91
C LEU A 343 5.54 -21.37 -10.30
N HIS A 344 6.85 -21.13 -10.37
CA HIS A 344 7.47 -19.89 -9.91
C HIS A 344 6.84 -18.65 -10.56
N ASP A 345 6.73 -18.63 -11.88
CA ASP A 345 6.14 -17.52 -12.63
C ASP A 345 4.66 -17.28 -12.26
N ALA A 346 3.89 -18.36 -12.10
CA ALA A 346 2.48 -18.25 -11.70
C ALA A 346 2.33 -17.65 -10.30
N VAL A 347 3.19 -18.05 -9.36
CA VAL A 347 3.16 -17.52 -7.99
C VAL A 347 3.62 -16.08 -7.96
N MET A 348 4.63 -15.72 -8.74
CA MET A 348 5.09 -14.34 -8.89
C MET A 348 3.97 -13.44 -9.41
N LYS A 349 3.27 -13.84 -10.47
CA LYS A 349 2.13 -13.07 -11.01
C LYS A 349 1.02 -12.82 -9.97
N VAL A 350 0.76 -13.79 -9.09
CA VAL A 350 -0.22 -13.61 -8.00
C VAL A 350 0.28 -12.63 -6.93
N ARG A 351 1.60 -12.50 -6.76
CA ARG A 351 2.23 -11.57 -5.81
C ARG A 351 2.41 -10.16 -6.36
N MET A 352 2.44 -9.99 -7.68
CA MET A 352 2.62 -8.69 -8.33
C MET A 352 1.50 -7.73 -7.98
N VAL A 353 1.88 -6.46 -7.78
CA VAL A 353 0.97 -5.34 -7.53
C VAL A 353 1.32 -4.21 -8.48
N PRO A 354 0.34 -3.50 -9.07
CA PRO A 354 0.60 -2.33 -9.89
C PRO A 354 1.36 -1.23 -9.12
N VAL A 355 2.28 -0.55 -9.81
CA VAL A 355 3.05 0.57 -9.27
C VAL A 355 2.16 1.79 -8.96
N GLU A 356 0.97 1.88 -9.55
CA GLU A 356 -0.10 2.85 -9.26
C GLU A 356 -0.26 3.14 -7.75
N ARG A 357 -0.24 2.09 -6.92
CA ARG A 357 -0.42 2.20 -5.46
C ARG A 357 0.57 3.16 -4.80
N VAL A 358 1.78 3.27 -5.34
CA VAL A 358 2.80 4.21 -4.88
C VAL A 358 2.66 5.56 -5.58
N PHE A 359 2.38 5.54 -6.89
CA PHE A 359 2.31 6.74 -7.72
C PHE A 359 1.19 7.69 -7.29
N ASN A 360 0.06 7.17 -6.81
CA ASN A 360 -1.10 7.96 -6.39
C ASN A 360 -0.80 8.99 -5.27
N ARG A 361 0.30 8.82 -4.52
CA ARG A 361 0.71 9.75 -3.47
C ARG A 361 1.56 10.93 -3.98
N PHE A 362 2.18 10.79 -5.15
CA PHE A 362 3.15 11.76 -5.66
C PHE A 362 2.54 13.07 -6.18
N PRO A 363 1.37 13.10 -6.84
CA PRO A 363 0.77 14.35 -7.31
C PRO A 363 0.58 15.37 -6.20
N ARG A 364 0.05 14.93 -5.05
CA ARG A 364 -0.15 15.77 -3.88
C ARG A 364 1.17 16.25 -3.26
N MET A 365 2.14 15.35 -3.12
CA MET A 365 3.48 15.72 -2.63
C MET A 365 4.15 16.78 -3.52
N ILE A 366 4.07 16.63 -4.84
CA ILE A 366 4.64 17.60 -5.80
C ILE A 366 3.93 18.94 -5.72
N ARG A 367 2.60 18.96 -5.54
CA ARG A 367 1.84 20.19 -5.28
C ARG A 367 2.36 20.91 -4.04
N ASP A 368 2.49 20.20 -2.92
CA ASP A 368 2.95 20.79 -1.65
C ASP A 368 4.39 21.33 -1.79
N LEU A 369 5.26 20.62 -2.50
CA LEU A 369 6.63 21.09 -2.81
C LEU A 369 6.63 22.32 -3.72
N ALA A 370 5.77 22.34 -4.74
CA ALA A 370 5.66 23.46 -5.68
C ALA A 370 5.25 24.75 -4.95
N GLN A 371 4.27 24.67 -4.05
CA GLN A 371 3.85 25.80 -3.21
C GLN A 371 4.97 26.26 -2.27
N ASN A 372 5.62 25.34 -1.54
CA ASN A 372 6.68 25.68 -0.59
C ASN A 372 7.91 26.31 -1.24
N LEU A 373 8.23 25.92 -2.48
CA LEU A 373 9.38 26.40 -3.24
C LEU A 373 9.04 27.61 -4.14
N ASN A 374 7.79 28.06 -4.19
CA ASN A 374 7.28 29.06 -5.13
C ASN A 374 7.63 28.75 -6.60
N LYS A 375 7.46 27.48 -7.00
CA LYS A 375 7.68 27.00 -8.37
C LYS A 375 6.37 26.51 -8.97
N THR A 376 6.24 26.60 -10.29
CA THR A 376 5.12 25.99 -11.03
C THR A 376 5.59 24.67 -11.63
N ILE A 377 5.08 23.56 -11.12
CA ILE A 377 5.54 22.20 -11.49
C ILE A 377 4.35 21.38 -11.97
N VAL A 378 4.54 20.61 -13.05
CA VAL A 378 3.60 19.59 -13.52
C VAL A 378 4.26 18.23 -13.45
N LEU A 379 3.60 17.30 -12.75
CA LEU A 379 3.96 15.89 -12.74
C LEU A 379 3.18 15.16 -13.84
N LYS A 380 3.88 14.42 -14.70
CA LYS A 380 3.30 13.52 -15.69
C LYS A 380 3.68 12.09 -15.35
N MET A 381 2.70 11.22 -15.16
CA MET A 381 2.91 9.82 -14.79
C MET A 381 2.44 8.93 -15.94
N ASN A 382 3.25 7.94 -16.32
CA ASN A 382 2.93 6.94 -17.34
C ASN A 382 3.32 5.54 -16.85
N GLY A 383 2.54 4.53 -17.24
CA GLY A 383 2.82 3.12 -16.92
C GLY A 383 2.50 2.73 -15.47
N GLU A 384 1.48 3.37 -14.87
CA GLU A 384 0.98 3.07 -13.53
C GLU A 384 0.52 1.61 -13.36
N ASP A 385 0.11 0.99 -14.46
CA ASP A 385 -0.28 -0.41 -14.59
C ASP A 385 0.90 -1.40 -14.57
N THR A 386 2.15 -0.90 -14.59
CA THR A 386 3.34 -1.76 -14.52
C THR A 386 3.33 -2.54 -13.20
N GLU A 387 3.45 -3.86 -13.30
CA GLU A 387 3.41 -4.78 -12.18
C GLU A 387 4.80 -4.96 -11.54
N LEU A 388 4.84 -4.99 -10.20
CA LEU A 388 6.07 -5.15 -9.43
C LEU A 388 5.79 -5.91 -8.13
N ASP A 389 6.82 -6.56 -7.57
CA ASP A 389 6.68 -7.32 -6.32
C ASP A 389 6.22 -6.42 -5.17
N ARG A 390 5.25 -6.89 -4.37
CA ARG A 390 4.70 -6.14 -3.24
C ARG A 390 5.76 -5.62 -2.26
N THR A 391 6.76 -6.43 -1.92
CA THR A 391 7.82 -6.02 -0.99
C THR A 391 8.66 -4.89 -1.58
N VAL A 392 8.91 -4.95 -2.89
CA VAL A 392 9.63 -3.89 -3.59
C VAL A 392 8.76 -2.63 -3.69
N ILE A 393 7.44 -2.75 -3.92
CA ILE A 393 6.47 -1.64 -3.89
C ILE A 393 6.48 -0.90 -2.55
N ASP A 394 6.46 -1.63 -1.44
CA ASP A 394 6.41 -1.03 -0.10
C ASP A 394 7.74 -0.30 0.24
N GLU A 395 8.89 -0.75 -0.28
CA GLU A 395 10.22 -0.16 -0.03
C GLU A 395 10.65 0.92 -1.03
N ILE A 396 10.18 0.88 -2.29
CA ILE A 396 10.62 1.78 -3.37
C ILE A 396 10.04 3.19 -3.27
N GLY A 397 8.94 3.37 -2.53
CA GLY A 397 8.28 4.66 -2.37
C GLY A 397 9.20 5.75 -1.83
N ASP A 398 9.96 5.46 -0.78
CA ASP A 398 10.91 6.39 -0.15
C ASP A 398 12.03 6.87 -1.13
N PRO A 399 12.75 5.97 -1.83
CA PRO A 399 13.67 6.34 -2.90
C PRO A 399 13.06 7.27 -3.95
N LEU A 400 11.85 6.97 -4.44
CA LEU A 400 11.20 7.76 -5.48
C LEU A 400 10.77 9.14 -4.98
N ILE A 401 10.26 9.24 -3.76
CA ILE A 401 9.97 10.52 -3.09
C ILE A 401 11.23 11.40 -3.08
N HIS A 402 12.37 10.81 -2.76
CA HIS A 402 13.63 11.54 -2.70
C HIS A 402 14.09 12.03 -4.08
N LEU A 403 14.00 11.19 -5.12
CA LEU A 403 14.34 11.58 -6.49
C LEU A 403 13.41 12.70 -7.01
N LEU A 404 12.10 12.57 -6.78
CA LEU A 404 11.10 13.58 -7.14
C LEU A 404 11.34 14.91 -6.41
N ARG A 405 11.70 14.86 -5.12
CA ARG A 405 12.06 16.05 -4.35
C ARG A 405 13.31 16.73 -4.92
N ASN A 406 14.34 15.97 -5.26
CA ASN A 406 15.56 16.52 -5.86
C ASN A 406 15.30 17.18 -7.21
N ALA A 407 14.44 16.59 -8.04
CA ALA A 407 13.95 17.20 -9.27
C ALA A 407 13.22 18.52 -9.00
N ALA A 408 12.32 18.56 -8.02
CA ALA A 408 11.54 19.76 -7.67
C ALA A 408 12.38 20.88 -7.02
N ASP A 409 13.25 20.56 -6.05
CA ASP A 409 14.02 21.54 -5.27
C ASP A 409 15.27 22.01 -6.02
N HIS A 410 16.08 21.09 -6.53
CA HIS A 410 17.36 21.41 -7.13
C HIS A 410 17.36 21.36 -8.66
N GLY A 411 16.60 20.45 -9.27
CA GLY A 411 16.51 20.30 -10.73
C GLY A 411 15.87 21.51 -11.39
N LEU A 412 14.58 21.75 -11.08
CA LEU A 412 13.78 22.81 -11.68
C LEU A 412 14.20 24.21 -11.19
N GLU A 413 14.39 25.14 -12.12
CA GLU A 413 14.66 26.54 -11.80
C GLU A 413 13.36 27.29 -11.44
N VAL A 414 13.47 28.45 -10.79
CA VAL A 414 12.31 29.31 -10.54
C VAL A 414 11.77 29.90 -11.85
N PRO A 415 10.47 30.27 -11.94
CA PRO A 415 9.85 30.70 -13.20
C PRO A 415 10.57 31.86 -13.91
N GLU A 416 11.18 32.78 -13.15
CA GLU A 416 11.96 33.90 -13.70
C GLU A 416 13.28 33.46 -14.34
N GLU A 417 13.99 32.51 -13.71
CA GLU A 417 15.22 31.94 -14.25
C GLU A 417 14.94 31.10 -15.49
N ARG A 418 13.85 30.32 -15.48
CA ARG A 418 13.39 29.56 -16.65
C ARG A 418 13.10 30.45 -17.84
N ALA A 419 12.41 31.57 -17.62
CA ALA A 419 12.13 32.55 -18.66
C ALA A 419 13.42 33.17 -19.24
N LYS A 420 14.43 33.46 -18.41
CA LYS A 420 15.75 33.94 -18.87
C LYS A 420 16.50 32.89 -19.70
N ALA A 421 16.33 31.61 -19.37
CA ALA A 421 16.90 30.49 -20.12
C ALA A 421 16.09 30.11 -21.38
N GLY A 422 15.00 30.82 -21.69
CA GLY A 422 14.13 30.53 -22.85
C GLY A 422 13.22 29.32 -22.68
N LYS A 423 13.05 28.82 -21.44
CA LYS A 423 12.19 27.68 -21.11
C LYS A 423 10.78 28.13 -20.72
N ALA A 424 9.84 27.19 -20.78
CA ALA A 424 8.48 27.41 -20.26
C ALA A 424 8.52 27.73 -18.75
N LYS A 425 7.67 28.66 -18.30
CA LYS A 425 7.57 29.03 -16.87
C LYS A 425 7.19 27.85 -15.98
N GLN A 426 6.41 26.91 -16.53
CA GLN A 426 6.05 25.66 -15.90
C GLN A 426 7.18 24.65 -16.11
N GLY A 427 7.69 24.08 -15.02
CA GLY A 427 8.61 22.95 -15.03
C GLY A 427 7.85 21.64 -15.14
N VAL A 428 8.46 20.64 -15.79
CA VAL A 428 7.86 19.33 -16.00
C VAL A 428 8.73 18.26 -15.36
N ILE A 429 8.10 17.41 -14.56
CA ILE A 429 8.69 16.17 -14.05
C ILE A 429 7.92 15.01 -14.67
N ASN A 430 8.60 14.15 -15.40
CA ASN A 430 8.04 12.92 -15.96
C ASN A 430 8.46 11.73 -15.10
N LEU A 431 7.47 10.96 -14.66
CA LEU A 431 7.65 9.69 -13.97
C LEU A 431 7.10 8.59 -14.88
N ARG A 432 7.96 7.63 -15.24
CA ARG A 432 7.58 6.53 -16.15
C ARG A 432 7.95 5.20 -15.52
N ALA A 433 7.05 4.24 -15.56
CA ALA A 433 7.36 2.84 -15.27
C ALA A 433 7.09 2.00 -16.53
N TYR A 434 7.96 1.03 -16.80
CA TYR A 434 7.74 0.04 -17.86
C TYR A 434 8.60 -1.20 -17.61
N GLN A 435 8.18 -2.32 -18.20
CA GLN A 435 8.94 -3.56 -18.16
C GLN A 435 9.95 -3.61 -19.31
N ASP A 436 11.21 -3.96 -18.99
CA ASP A 436 12.32 -4.11 -19.94
C ASP A 436 13.04 -5.45 -19.66
N GLY A 437 12.67 -6.48 -20.41
CA GLY A 437 13.16 -7.84 -20.19
C GLY A 437 12.74 -8.39 -18.82
N ASN A 438 13.72 -8.79 -18.01
CA ASN A 438 13.49 -9.32 -16.66
C ASN A 438 13.50 -8.23 -15.56
N ASN A 439 13.53 -6.95 -15.96
CA ASN A 439 13.56 -5.83 -15.04
C ASN A 439 12.34 -4.93 -15.24
N VAL A 440 11.91 -4.29 -14.16
CA VAL A 440 11.05 -3.12 -14.19
C VAL A 440 11.93 -1.89 -14.14
N VAL A 441 11.73 -0.98 -15.09
CA VAL A 441 12.46 0.28 -15.18
C VAL A 441 11.54 1.40 -14.76
N ILE A 442 11.98 2.17 -13.76
CA ILE A 442 11.31 3.38 -13.28
C ILE A 442 12.21 4.57 -13.57
N GLU A 443 11.72 5.51 -14.37
CA GLU A 443 12.44 6.70 -14.79
C GLU A 443 11.84 7.96 -14.15
N VAL A 444 12.71 8.81 -13.58
CA VAL A 444 12.35 10.14 -13.06
C VAL A 444 13.15 11.17 -13.86
N GLU A 445 12.46 11.96 -14.68
CA GLU A 445 13.06 12.93 -15.60
C GLU A 445 12.52 14.34 -15.35
N ASP A 446 13.40 15.32 -15.18
CA ASP A 446 13.07 16.75 -15.08
C ASP A 446 13.62 17.54 -16.28
N ASP A 447 12.98 18.65 -16.63
CA ASP A 447 13.42 19.59 -17.67
C ASP A 447 14.19 20.81 -17.10
N GLY A 448 14.83 20.60 -15.95
CA GLY A 448 15.52 21.62 -15.17
C GLY A 448 16.90 22.00 -15.69
N LYS A 449 17.72 22.57 -14.82
CA LYS A 449 19.05 23.10 -15.19
C LYS A 449 20.11 22.01 -15.45
N GLY A 450 19.81 20.75 -15.14
CA GLY A 450 20.78 19.65 -15.18
C GLY A 450 21.90 19.78 -14.13
N ILE A 451 22.81 18.82 -14.14
CA ILE A 451 23.92 18.74 -13.18
C ILE A 451 25.14 19.49 -13.75
N ASN A 452 25.73 20.37 -12.95
CA ASN A 452 26.95 21.07 -13.32
C ASN A 452 28.19 20.21 -13.01
N TYR A 453 28.77 19.62 -14.04
CA TYR A 453 29.94 18.74 -13.95
C TYR A 453 31.18 19.42 -13.35
N GLU A 454 31.41 20.71 -13.60
CA GLU A 454 32.55 21.42 -13.02
C GLU A 454 32.40 21.58 -11.50
N LYS A 455 31.18 21.89 -11.03
CA LYS A 455 30.88 21.94 -9.58
C LYS A 455 31.07 20.58 -8.93
N VAL A 456 30.58 19.51 -9.55
CA VAL A 456 30.75 18.13 -9.08
C VAL A 456 32.24 17.79 -9.01
N ARG A 457 33.01 18.09 -10.07
CA ARG A 457 34.46 17.84 -10.13
C ARG A 457 35.19 18.57 -9.00
N ARG A 458 34.91 19.86 -8.81
CA ARG A 458 35.53 20.66 -7.74
C ARG A 458 35.20 20.08 -6.36
N LYS A 459 33.95 19.67 -6.13
CA LYS A 459 33.54 19.08 -4.86
C LYS A 459 34.18 17.71 -4.62
N ALA A 460 34.32 16.88 -5.66
CA ALA A 460 35.01 15.60 -5.57
C ALA A 460 36.48 15.73 -5.17
N VAL A 461 37.16 16.79 -5.64
CA VAL A 461 38.54 17.11 -5.21
C VAL A 461 38.56 17.63 -3.76
N GLU A 462 37.63 18.49 -3.36
CA GLU A 462 37.55 19.05 -2.01
C GLU A 462 37.30 17.98 -0.94
N VAL A 463 36.41 17.02 -1.23
CA VAL A 463 36.06 15.90 -0.34
C VAL A 463 37.15 14.81 -0.36
N GLY A 464 38.17 14.94 -1.20
CA GLY A 464 39.28 13.99 -1.30
C GLY A 464 38.92 12.68 -2.01
N ALA A 465 37.79 12.63 -2.73
CA ALA A 465 37.38 11.46 -3.50
C ALA A 465 38.27 11.24 -4.74
N VAL A 466 38.84 12.32 -5.30
CA VAL A 466 39.73 12.28 -6.47
C VAL A 466 40.83 13.33 -6.33
N SER A 467 42.06 13.04 -6.79
CA SER A 467 43.13 14.04 -6.88
C SER A 467 42.86 15.08 -7.96
N ALA A 468 43.40 16.29 -7.80
CA ALA A 468 43.21 17.37 -8.79
C ALA A 468 43.70 16.98 -10.20
N GLU A 469 44.84 16.26 -10.30
CA GLU A 469 45.38 15.76 -11.56
C GLU A 469 44.48 14.69 -12.21
N SER A 470 44.00 13.72 -11.44
CA SER A 470 43.14 12.65 -11.95
C SER A 470 41.72 13.14 -12.29
N SER A 471 41.28 14.23 -11.65
CA SER A 471 39.95 14.79 -11.90
C SER A 471 39.76 15.25 -13.34
N GLY A 472 40.83 15.66 -14.03
CA GLY A 472 40.83 16.15 -15.42
C GLY A 472 40.38 15.11 -16.44
N ASN A 473 40.75 13.85 -16.22
CA ASN A 473 40.56 12.74 -17.16
C ASN A 473 39.26 11.96 -16.98
N LEU A 474 38.46 12.31 -15.96
CA LEU A 474 37.20 11.62 -15.71
C LEU A 474 36.16 11.95 -16.78
N SER A 475 35.48 10.91 -17.25
CA SER A 475 34.29 11.04 -18.10
C SER A 475 33.11 11.65 -17.32
N GLU A 476 32.13 12.19 -18.05
CA GLU A 476 30.90 12.73 -17.45
C GLU A 476 30.14 11.67 -16.64
N ASN A 477 30.10 10.43 -17.13
CA ASN A 477 29.45 9.31 -16.43
C ASN A 477 30.16 8.97 -15.12
N GLU A 478 31.49 8.97 -15.09
CA GLU A 478 32.25 8.76 -13.85
C GLU A 478 32.06 9.90 -12.86
N LEU A 479 32.00 11.15 -13.33
CA LEU A 479 31.70 12.30 -12.49
C LEU A 479 30.32 12.19 -11.83
N LEU A 480 29.33 11.70 -12.58
CA LEU A 480 27.99 11.48 -12.06
C LEU A 480 27.92 10.39 -11.00
N GLN A 481 28.80 9.39 -11.01
CA GLN A 481 28.82 8.38 -9.95
C GLN A 481 29.15 8.96 -8.57
N PHE A 482 29.91 10.06 -8.51
CA PHE A 482 30.25 10.70 -7.23
C PHE A 482 29.04 11.31 -6.52
N ILE A 483 27.94 11.62 -7.22
CA ILE A 483 26.73 12.15 -6.56
C ILE A 483 26.11 11.15 -5.58
N PHE A 484 26.40 9.86 -5.74
CA PHE A 484 25.95 8.79 -4.85
C PHE A 484 26.94 8.50 -3.71
N THR A 485 28.04 9.26 -3.59
CA THR A 485 28.97 9.07 -2.47
C THR A 485 28.41 9.68 -1.18
N PRO A 486 28.64 9.05 -0.01
CA PRO A 486 28.14 9.56 1.25
C PRO A 486 28.59 10.99 1.52
N SER A 487 27.68 11.82 2.04
CA SER A 487 27.95 13.25 2.32
C SER A 487 28.32 14.10 1.09
N PHE A 488 28.07 13.61 -0.13
CA PHE A 488 28.27 14.38 -1.35
C PHE A 488 27.03 15.21 -1.68
N SER A 489 27.12 16.53 -1.50
CA SER A 489 26.12 17.47 -1.97
C SER A 489 26.81 18.65 -2.67
N THR A 490 26.21 19.08 -3.77
CA THR A 490 26.67 20.27 -4.52
C THR A 490 26.02 21.56 -4.04
N ALA A 491 25.13 21.49 -3.03
CA ALA A 491 24.48 22.65 -2.44
C ALA A 491 25.41 23.36 -1.44
N ASP A 492 25.55 24.68 -1.57
CA ASP A 492 26.38 25.52 -0.69
C ASP A 492 25.74 25.76 0.70
N GLN A 493 24.45 25.41 0.88
CA GLN A 493 23.72 25.50 2.16
C GLN A 493 22.89 24.24 2.42
N ILE A 494 22.87 23.79 3.69
CA ILE A 494 21.98 22.73 4.18
C ILE A 494 20.59 23.34 4.33
N THR A 495 19.63 22.93 3.50
CA THR A 495 18.23 23.38 3.63
C THR A 495 17.56 22.69 4.82
N ASN A 496 16.83 23.47 5.64
CA ASN A 496 16.13 23.00 6.85
C ASN A 496 14.98 22.01 6.58
N VAL A 497 14.65 21.73 5.31
CA VAL A 497 13.60 20.79 4.90
C VAL A 497 14.13 19.34 4.81
N SER A 498 15.46 19.17 4.80
CA SER A 498 16.13 17.86 4.85
C SER A 498 16.47 17.45 6.28
N GLY A 499 15.45 17.39 7.14
CA GLY A 499 15.58 16.78 8.47
C GLY A 499 15.95 15.30 8.32
N ARG A 500 17.23 14.98 8.57
CA ARG A 500 17.91 13.66 8.64
C ARG A 500 19.02 13.37 7.61
N GLY A 501 19.52 14.37 6.86
CA GLY A 501 20.79 14.18 6.13
C GLY A 501 20.79 13.03 5.11
N VAL A 502 19.65 12.81 4.44
CA VAL A 502 19.47 11.76 3.43
C VAL A 502 19.99 12.30 2.10
N GLY A 503 21.08 11.73 1.57
CA GLY A 503 21.59 12.02 0.24
C GLY A 503 21.12 11.00 -0.79
N LEU A 504 21.56 11.18 -2.03
CA LEU A 504 21.37 10.19 -3.10
C LEU A 504 22.08 8.85 -2.78
N ASP A 505 23.01 8.84 -1.83
CA ASP A 505 23.66 7.64 -1.29
C ASP A 505 22.65 6.68 -0.64
N VAL A 506 21.68 7.20 0.13
CA VAL A 506 20.63 6.39 0.75
C VAL A 506 19.69 5.81 -0.30
N VAL A 507 19.36 6.58 -1.33
CA VAL A 507 18.56 6.13 -2.48
C VAL A 507 19.25 4.95 -3.16
N LYS A 508 20.54 5.09 -3.50
CA LYS A 508 21.32 4.03 -4.11
C LYS A 508 21.39 2.78 -3.23
N THR A 509 21.70 2.95 -1.95
CA THR A 509 21.80 1.82 -1.01
C THR A 509 20.47 1.07 -0.88
N LYS A 510 19.33 1.78 -0.82
CA LYS A 510 18.00 1.14 -0.77
C LYS A 510 17.68 0.38 -2.06
N ILE A 511 18.00 0.95 -3.23
CA ILE A 511 17.76 0.29 -4.52
C ILE A 511 18.65 -0.95 -4.68
N GLU A 512 19.93 -0.87 -4.29
CA GLU A 512 20.85 -2.01 -4.31
C GLU A 512 20.42 -3.12 -3.34
N ALA A 513 19.87 -2.77 -2.17
CA ALA A 513 19.31 -3.73 -1.23
C ALA A 513 18.09 -4.49 -1.78
N LEU A 514 17.37 -3.90 -2.75
CA LEU A 514 16.28 -4.54 -3.48
C LEU A 514 16.78 -5.37 -4.69
N GLY A 515 18.10 -5.50 -4.86
CA GLY A 515 18.72 -6.19 -6.00
C GLY A 515 18.68 -5.38 -7.30
N GLY A 516 18.35 -4.10 -7.23
CA GLY A 516 18.30 -3.19 -8.39
C GLY A 516 19.56 -2.35 -8.55
N ASN A 517 19.54 -1.51 -9.59
CA ASN A 517 20.56 -0.49 -9.82
C ASN A 517 19.93 0.87 -10.16
N VAL A 518 20.68 1.94 -9.90
CA VAL A 518 20.29 3.31 -10.27
C VAL A 518 21.37 3.95 -11.13
N GLU A 519 20.94 4.51 -12.26
CA GLU A 519 21.76 5.27 -13.20
C GLU A 519 21.24 6.71 -13.27
N VAL A 520 22.12 7.64 -13.63
CA VAL A 520 21.74 9.03 -13.87
C VAL A 520 22.31 9.49 -15.20
N LYS A 521 21.50 10.23 -15.96
CA LYS A 521 21.88 10.92 -17.18
C LYS A 521 21.47 12.37 -17.01
N SER A 522 22.36 13.31 -17.30
CA SER A 522 22.06 14.73 -17.17
C SER A 522 22.71 15.48 -18.30
N GLU A 523 22.13 16.62 -18.69
CA GLU A 523 22.78 17.55 -19.59
C GLU A 523 22.51 18.97 -19.10
N LEU A 524 23.56 19.79 -19.04
CA LEU A 524 23.46 21.15 -18.51
C LEU A 524 22.47 21.97 -19.35
N GLY A 525 21.47 22.53 -18.69
CA GLY A 525 20.40 23.32 -19.30
C GLY A 525 19.25 22.50 -19.89
N LYS A 526 19.34 21.16 -20.00
CA LYS A 526 18.23 20.33 -20.50
C LYS A 526 17.51 19.52 -19.42
N GLY A 527 18.20 19.19 -18.33
CA GLY A 527 17.59 18.52 -17.18
C GLY A 527 18.35 17.28 -16.71
N THR A 528 17.70 16.47 -15.88
CA THR A 528 18.27 15.25 -15.30
C THR A 528 17.28 14.11 -15.40
N LYS A 529 17.78 12.91 -15.69
CA LYS A 529 17.04 11.67 -15.78
C LYS A 529 17.68 10.61 -14.89
N PHE A 530 16.98 10.18 -13.87
CA PHE A 530 17.31 9.02 -13.06
C PHE A 530 16.61 7.79 -13.63
N ILE A 531 17.33 6.68 -13.74
CA ILE A 531 16.84 5.40 -14.26
C ILE A 531 17.08 4.35 -13.19
N VAL A 532 16.01 3.88 -12.56
CA VAL A 532 16.03 2.81 -11.56
C VAL A 532 15.62 1.53 -12.25
N ARG A 533 16.43 0.47 -12.17
CA ARG A 533 16.05 -0.86 -12.65
C ARG A 533 15.95 -1.81 -11.47
N LEU A 534 14.83 -2.49 -11.36
CA LEU A 534 14.52 -3.45 -10.30
C LEU A 534 14.22 -4.80 -10.95
N PRO A 535 14.74 -5.91 -10.43
CA PRO A 535 14.41 -7.24 -10.95
C PRO A 535 12.93 -7.57 -10.69
N LEU A 536 12.31 -8.33 -11.60
CA LEU A 536 10.92 -8.81 -11.45
C LEU A 536 10.78 -9.89 -10.37
N THR A 537 11.86 -10.62 -10.07
CA THR A 537 11.86 -11.72 -9.11
C THR A 537 12.75 -11.41 -7.91
N LEU A 538 12.33 -11.88 -6.75
CA LEU A 538 13.21 -11.88 -5.58
C LEU A 538 14.30 -12.94 -5.77
N ALA A 539 15.52 -12.44 -5.93
CA ALA A 539 16.78 -13.04 -5.52
C ALA A 539 17.22 -14.37 -6.18
N ILE A 540 16.79 -14.72 -7.40
CA ILE A 540 17.49 -15.77 -8.18
C ILE A 540 18.55 -15.10 -9.04
N ILE A 541 19.82 -15.50 -8.87
CA ILE A 541 20.92 -15.04 -9.73
C ILE A 541 21.68 -16.23 -10.29
N GLN A 542 22.27 -16.04 -11.46
CA GLN A 542 23.26 -16.94 -12.02
C GLN A 542 24.62 -16.64 -11.38
N ALA A 543 25.24 -17.65 -10.78
CA ALA A 543 26.53 -17.52 -10.12
C ALA A 543 27.49 -18.65 -10.52
N LEU A 544 28.76 -18.30 -10.57
CA LEU A 544 29.86 -19.24 -10.67
C LEU A 544 30.20 -19.77 -9.28
N MET A 545 30.04 -21.07 -9.10
CA MET A 545 30.40 -21.77 -7.89
C MET A 545 31.90 -22.09 -7.89
N VAL A 546 32.59 -21.65 -6.85
CA VAL A 546 34.04 -21.81 -6.68
C VAL A 546 34.36 -22.39 -5.31
N LYS A 547 35.47 -23.11 -5.22
CA LYS A 547 36.00 -23.64 -3.95
C LYS A 547 37.25 -22.86 -3.55
N ILE A 548 37.33 -22.51 -2.27
CA ILE A 548 38.48 -21.85 -1.65
C ILE A 548 38.76 -22.58 -0.33
N GLY A 549 39.92 -23.23 -0.23
CA GLY A 549 40.22 -24.22 0.79
C GLY A 549 39.24 -25.39 0.74
N GLN A 550 38.49 -25.58 1.83
CA GLN A 550 37.40 -26.55 1.92
C GLN A 550 36.01 -25.92 1.73
N GLU A 551 35.93 -24.59 1.71
CA GLU A 551 34.69 -23.82 1.68
C GLU A 551 34.22 -23.55 0.25
N ARG A 552 32.90 -23.40 0.08
CA ARG A 552 32.27 -23.06 -1.21
C ARG A 552 31.75 -21.63 -1.20
N TYR A 553 32.03 -20.94 -2.29
CA TYR A 553 31.61 -19.56 -2.52
C TYR A 553 30.92 -19.44 -3.87
N ALA A 554 30.06 -18.43 -4.00
CA ALA A 554 29.38 -18.09 -5.23
C ALA A 554 29.81 -16.70 -5.70
N ILE A 555 30.16 -16.57 -6.98
CA ILE A 555 30.50 -15.31 -7.62
C ILE A 555 29.44 -14.99 -8.67
N PRO A 556 28.71 -13.86 -8.59
CA PRO A 556 27.72 -13.50 -9.60
C PRO A 556 28.31 -13.49 -11.02
N LEU A 557 27.62 -14.08 -12.00
CA LEU A 557 28.17 -14.20 -13.36
C LEU A 557 28.22 -12.88 -14.12
N ASN A 558 27.32 -11.94 -13.80
CA ASN A 558 27.23 -10.64 -14.46
C ASN A 558 28.49 -9.75 -14.30
N ILE A 559 29.36 -10.05 -13.33
CA ILE A 559 30.63 -9.34 -13.10
C ILE A 559 31.86 -10.09 -13.64
N ILE A 560 31.70 -11.35 -14.05
CA ILE A 560 32.79 -12.18 -14.57
C ILE A 560 32.96 -11.90 -16.07
N GLN A 561 34.18 -11.56 -16.47
CA GLN A 561 34.53 -11.32 -17.87
C GLN A 561 35.08 -12.58 -18.52
N THR A 562 36.00 -13.27 -17.84
CA THR A 562 36.60 -14.52 -18.32
C THR A 562 37.27 -15.27 -17.18
N ILE A 563 37.61 -16.54 -17.41
CA ILE A 563 38.28 -17.43 -16.46
C ILE A 563 39.49 -17.98 -17.20
N GLU A 564 40.67 -17.87 -16.61
CA GLU A 564 41.93 -18.26 -17.23
C GLU A 564 42.74 -19.13 -16.26
N ASP A 565 43.32 -20.21 -16.78
CA ASP A 565 44.28 -21.03 -16.05
C ASP A 565 45.70 -20.61 -16.43
N ILE A 566 46.48 -20.19 -15.45
CA ILE A 566 47.80 -19.57 -15.67
C ILE A 566 48.85 -20.31 -14.83
N GLN A 567 50.07 -20.44 -15.34
CA GLN A 567 51.17 -21.02 -14.57
C GLN A 567 51.60 -20.05 -13.47
N GLU A 568 51.94 -20.56 -12.29
CA GLU A 568 52.39 -19.75 -11.15
C GLU A 568 53.66 -18.94 -11.48
N GLU A 569 54.47 -19.42 -12.44
CA GLU A 569 55.65 -18.73 -12.98
C GLU A 569 55.31 -17.45 -13.77
N ASP A 570 54.11 -17.37 -14.36
CA ASP A 570 53.66 -16.20 -15.12
C ASP A 570 53.15 -15.08 -14.20
N ILE A 571 53.00 -15.35 -12.90
CA ILE A 571 52.62 -14.36 -11.89
C ILE A 571 53.82 -13.48 -11.56
N LYS A 572 53.75 -12.22 -11.98
CA LYS A 572 54.80 -11.21 -11.76
C LYS A 572 54.44 -10.30 -10.59
N HIS A 573 55.46 -9.82 -9.89
CA HIS A 573 55.29 -8.86 -8.81
C HIS A 573 55.64 -7.45 -9.28
N ILE A 574 54.67 -6.53 -9.25
CA ILE A 574 54.87 -5.12 -9.57
C ILE A 574 54.43 -4.30 -8.35
N GLN A 575 55.34 -3.50 -7.78
CA GLN A 575 55.06 -2.62 -6.63
C GLN A 575 54.37 -3.33 -5.44
N LYS A 576 54.81 -4.56 -5.13
CA LYS A 576 54.27 -5.45 -4.07
C LYS A 576 52.87 -6.03 -4.34
N LYS A 577 52.32 -5.86 -5.53
CA LYS A 577 51.09 -6.54 -5.97
C LYS A 577 51.44 -7.67 -6.94
N GLU A 578 50.76 -8.79 -6.79
CA GLU A 578 50.79 -9.88 -7.77
C GLU A 578 50.01 -9.41 -9.02
N THR A 579 50.54 -9.69 -10.21
CA THR A 579 50.00 -9.26 -11.50
C THR A 579 50.23 -10.33 -12.55
N ILE A 580 49.32 -10.44 -13.51
CA ILE A 580 49.45 -11.29 -14.70
C ILE A 580 49.45 -10.42 -15.95
N LEU A 581 50.03 -10.93 -17.04
CA LEU A 581 49.95 -10.31 -18.36
C LEU A 581 48.95 -11.10 -19.21
N LEU A 582 47.76 -10.55 -19.43
CA LEU A 582 46.71 -11.17 -20.23
C LEU A 582 46.45 -10.30 -21.47
N ARG A 583 46.73 -10.83 -22.67
CA ARG A 583 46.53 -10.13 -23.96
C ARG A 583 47.13 -8.72 -23.97
N ASP A 584 48.39 -8.61 -23.58
CA ASP A 584 49.17 -7.37 -23.46
C ASP A 584 48.68 -6.35 -22.41
N LYS A 585 47.69 -6.72 -21.57
CA LYS A 585 47.27 -5.93 -20.41
C LYS A 585 47.83 -6.51 -19.11
N VAL A 586 48.30 -5.65 -18.22
CA VAL A 586 48.74 -6.03 -16.88
C VAL A 586 47.53 -5.99 -15.95
N ILE A 587 47.09 -7.16 -15.50
CA ILE A 587 45.93 -7.31 -14.61
C ILE A 587 46.45 -7.64 -13.20
N PRO A 588 46.13 -6.84 -12.16
CA PRO A 588 46.43 -7.19 -10.79
C PRO A 588 45.57 -8.37 -10.32
N ILE A 589 46.17 -9.26 -9.54
CA ILE A 589 45.48 -10.43 -9.00
C ILE A 589 45.40 -10.38 -7.47
N VAL A 590 44.31 -10.90 -6.92
CA VAL A 590 44.03 -11.02 -5.49
C VAL A 590 43.77 -12.48 -5.17
N ARG A 591 44.44 -13.00 -4.15
CA ARG A 591 44.20 -14.37 -3.66
C ARG A 591 43.04 -14.37 -2.67
N LEU A 592 41.88 -14.87 -3.09
CA LEU A 592 40.66 -14.83 -2.28
C LEU A 592 40.80 -15.58 -0.95
N GLY A 593 41.58 -16.67 -0.90
CA GLY A 593 41.83 -17.39 0.35
C GLY A 593 42.41 -16.51 1.45
N ARG A 594 43.37 -15.63 1.12
CA ARG A 594 43.99 -14.71 2.08
C ARG A 594 43.01 -13.63 2.56
N GLU A 595 42.21 -13.11 1.64
CA GLU A 595 41.28 -12.01 1.92
C GLU A 595 40.07 -12.50 2.74
N LEU A 596 39.61 -13.72 2.48
CA LEU A 596 38.51 -14.36 3.21
C LEU A 596 38.95 -14.99 4.54
N GLY A 597 40.25 -14.98 4.86
CA GLY A 597 40.80 -15.59 6.07
C GLY A 597 40.67 -17.12 6.10
N VAL A 598 40.55 -17.75 4.93
CA VAL A 598 40.46 -19.21 4.79
C VAL A 598 41.88 -19.77 4.83
N SER A 599 42.10 -20.80 5.64
CA SER A 599 43.38 -21.50 5.70
C SER A 599 43.72 -22.06 4.31
N GLU A 600 44.78 -21.53 3.68
CA GLU A 600 45.35 -22.11 2.47
C GLU A 600 45.90 -23.51 2.83
N GLU A 601 45.17 -24.57 2.52
CA GLU A 601 45.78 -25.88 2.40
C GLU A 601 46.74 -25.78 1.22
N LYS A 602 48.04 -25.87 1.48
CA LYS A 602 49.04 -26.10 0.44
C LYS A 602 48.74 -27.46 -0.19
N SER A 603 47.83 -27.48 -1.15
CA SER A 603 47.68 -28.63 -2.03
C SER A 603 49.00 -28.75 -2.77
N ILE A 604 49.72 -29.84 -2.48
CA ILE A 604 50.88 -30.26 -3.25
C ILE A 604 50.30 -30.75 -4.58
N LYS A 605 49.89 -29.82 -5.46
CA LYS A 605 49.52 -30.16 -6.83
C LYS A 605 50.82 -30.21 -7.64
N GLU A 606 51.02 -31.32 -8.34
CA GLU A 606 52.16 -31.56 -9.22
C GLU A 606 52.16 -30.63 -10.45
N ASP A 607 51.03 -29.97 -10.72
CA ASP A 607 50.87 -28.90 -11.70
C ASP A 607 50.75 -27.53 -11.01
N SER A 608 51.71 -26.65 -11.28
CA SER A 608 51.80 -25.26 -10.81
C SER A 608 50.81 -24.32 -11.50
N THR A 609 49.61 -24.79 -11.85
CA THR A 609 48.57 -23.98 -12.49
C THR A 609 47.64 -23.37 -11.46
N VAL A 610 47.30 -22.11 -11.66
CA VAL A 610 46.41 -21.32 -10.82
C VAL A 610 45.23 -20.82 -11.67
N THR A 611 44.01 -21.09 -11.21
CA THR A 611 42.78 -20.62 -11.88
C THR A 611 42.45 -19.21 -11.41
N ILE A 612 42.21 -18.30 -12.36
CA ILE A 612 41.97 -16.89 -12.09
C ILE A 612 40.65 -16.45 -12.74
N VAL A 613 39.74 -15.93 -11.93
CA VAL A 613 38.48 -15.32 -12.38
C VAL A 613 38.71 -13.84 -12.62
N ILE A 614 38.65 -13.40 -13.88
CA ILE A 614 38.81 -12.00 -14.27
C ILE A 614 37.46 -11.30 -14.19
N THR A 615 37.39 -10.24 -13.40
CA THR A 615 36.19 -9.43 -13.20
C THR A 615 36.42 -7.99 -13.62
N LYS A 616 35.34 -7.29 -13.98
CA LYS A 616 35.37 -5.90 -14.43
C LYS A 616 34.55 -5.01 -13.51
N LYS A 617 35.17 -3.95 -12.98
CA LYS A 617 34.51 -2.88 -12.23
C LYS A 617 34.82 -1.53 -12.88
N GLY A 618 33.86 -0.97 -13.62
CA GLY A 618 34.11 0.21 -14.45
C GLY A 618 35.14 -0.10 -15.54
N GLU A 619 36.20 0.69 -15.64
CA GLU A 619 37.30 0.46 -16.60
C GLU A 619 38.44 -0.42 -16.04
N ARG A 620 38.36 -0.86 -14.78
CA ARG A 620 39.42 -1.66 -14.13
C ARG A 620 39.10 -3.15 -14.17
N GLU A 621 40.08 -3.93 -14.60
CA GLU A 621 40.06 -5.40 -14.60
C GLU A 621 40.90 -5.91 -13.41
N ILE A 622 40.36 -6.85 -12.63
CA ILE A 622 41.05 -7.51 -11.51
C ILE A 622 40.81 -9.02 -11.59
N GLY A 623 41.88 -9.79 -11.37
CA GLY A 623 41.82 -11.24 -11.29
C GLY A 623 41.69 -11.73 -9.85
N PHE A 624 40.82 -12.71 -9.62
CA PHE A 624 40.66 -13.39 -8.34
C PHE A 624 41.13 -14.82 -8.46
N VAL A 625 42.16 -15.17 -7.69
CA VAL A 625 42.70 -16.53 -7.64
C VAL A 625 41.78 -17.40 -6.79
N ILE A 626 41.38 -18.54 -7.34
CA ILE A 626 40.55 -19.57 -6.71
C ILE A 626 41.26 -20.93 -6.76
N ASP A 627 40.87 -21.87 -5.89
CA ASP A 627 41.53 -23.18 -5.83
C ASP A 627 40.95 -24.19 -6.83
N SER A 628 39.64 -24.14 -7.05
CA SER A 628 38.98 -24.92 -8.09
C SER A 628 37.61 -24.34 -8.48
N LEU A 629 37.28 -24.49 -9.76
CA LEU A 629 35.95 -24.24 -10.30
C LEU A 629 35.02 -25.42 -10.01
N ILE A 630 33.77 -25.15 -9.62
CA ILE A 630 32.73 -26.18 -9.52
C ILE A 630 31.86 -26.13 -10.78
N GLY A 631 31.35 -24.95 -11.14
CA GLY A 631 30.50 -24.75 -12.32
C GLY A 631 29.57 -23.56 -12.18
N GLU A 632 28.71 -23.36 -13.18
CA GLU A 632 27.62 -22.37 -13.16
C GLU A 632 26.37 -22.96 -12.52
N GLN A 633 25.67 -22.18 -11.71
CA GLN A 633 24.44 -22.59 -11.03
C GLN A 633 23.53 -21.39 -10.78
N GLU A 634 22.21 -21.61 -10.93
CA GLU A 634 21.22 -20.65 -10.44
C GLU A 634 21.04 -20.81 -8.93
N ILE A 635 21.17 -19.70 -8.21
CA ILE A 635 21.13 -19.69 -6.75
C ILE A 635 20.14 -18.66 -6.22
N VAL A 636 19.52 -18.99 -5.09
CA VAL A 636 18.61 -18.07 -4.38
C VAL A 636 19.39 -17.31 -3.32
N ILE A 637 19.49 -15.99 -3.45
CA ILE A 637 20.12 -15.11 -2.46
C ILE A 637 19.21 -15.01 -1.24
N LYS A 638 19.75 -15.38 -0.09
CA LYS A 638 19.16 -15.12 1.22
C LYS A 638 19.97 -14.03 1.91
N SER A 639 19.26 -13.04 2.46
CA SER A 639 19.87 -12.01 3.29
C SER A 639 20.45 -12.64 4.56
N LEU A 640 21.66 -12.22 4.93
CA LEU A 640 22.35 -12.63 6.15
C LEU A 640 21.85 -11.89 7.41
N GLY A 641 20.85 -11.02 7.26
CA GLY A 641 20.27 -10.25 8.36
C GLY A 641 21.21 -9.19 8.93
N LYS A 642 20.77 -8.55 10.02
CA LYS A 642 21.49 -7.41 10.62
C LYS A 642 22.80 -7.78 11.34
N TYR A 643 22.95 -9.04 11.75
CA TYR A 643 24.12 -9.49 12.51
C TYR A 643 25.40 -9.58 11.68
N LEU A 644 25.29 -9.82 10.37
CA LEU A 644 26.41 -9.97 9.44
C LEU A 644 26.54 -8.80 8.47
N ALA A 645 25.73 -7.74 8.64
CA ALA A 645 25.73 -6.55 7.78
C ALA A 645 27.05 -5.77 7.77
N SER A 646 27.95 -6.03 8.73
CA SER A 646 29.28 -5.41 8.79
C SER A 646 30.31 -6.03 7.84
N ILE A 647 30.03 -7.23 7.30
CA ILE A 647 30.96 -7.95 6.41
C ILE A 647 30.72 -7.49 4.97
N LYS A 648 31.48 -6.48 4.55
CA LYS A 648 31.34 -5.86 3.22
C LYS A 648 31.66 -6.78 2.04
N MET A 649 32.36 -7.87 2.27
CA MET A 649 32.81 -8.79 1.21
C MET A 649 31.75 -9.83 0.82
N ILE A 650 30.61 -9.88 1.53
CA ILE A 650 29.57 -10.88 1.33
C ILE A 650 28.26 -10.18 0.99
N ALA A 651 27.73 -10.45 -0.21
CA ALA A 651 26.44 -9.92 -0.66
C ALA A 651 25.25 -10.67 -0.04
N GLY A 652 25.43 -11.95 0.30
CA GLY A 652 24.40 -12.80 0.89
C GLY A 652 24.86 -14.24 1.02
N ALA A 653 23.91 -15.15 1.22
CA ALA A 653 24.18 -16.60 1.22
C ALA A 653 23.13 -17.35 0.41
N THR A 654 23.51 -18.53 -0.07
CA THR A 654 22.60 -19.49 -0.69
C THR A 654 22.69 -20.83 0.02
N ILE A 655 21.64 -21.65 -0.11
CA ILE A 655 21.63 -23.04 0.35
C ILE A 655 21.79 -23.91 -0.89
N LEU A 656 22.88 -24.67 -0.95
CA LEU A 656 23.18 -25.56 -2.06
C LEU A 656 22.26 -26.78 -2.06
N GLY A 657 22.22 -27.49 -3.19
CA GLY A 657 21.46 -28.72 -3.35
C GLY A 657 21.65 -29.64 -2.15
N ASN A 658 22.89 -29.95 -1.78
CA ASN A 658 23.24 -30.81 -0.64
C ASN A 658 22.92 -30.26 0.77
N GLY A 659 22.40 -29.03 0.89
CA GLY A 659 22.03 -28.39 2.17
C GLY A 659 23.15 -27.60 2.84
N GLU A 660 24.35 -27.58 2.26
CA GLU A 660 25.44 -26.71 2.73
C GLU A 660 25.15 -25.26 2.37
N VAL A 661 25.66 -24.34 3.19
CA VAL A 661 25.54 -22.90 2.95
C VAL A 661 26.76 -22.44 2.16
N ALA A 662 26.53 -21.75 1.04
CA ALA A 662 27.59 -21.06 0.31
C ALA A 662 27.40 -19.54 0.41
N LEU A 663 28.50 -18.83 0.65
CA LEU A 663 28.50 -17.38 0.75
C LEU A 663 28.65 -16.76 -0.65
N ILE A 664 27.84 -15.73 -0.94
CA ILE A 664 27.88 -15.00 -2.20
C ILE A 664 28.82 -13.82 -2.03
N LEU A 665 29.88 -13.78 -2.83
CA LEU A 665 30.93 -12.76 -2.73
C LEU A 665 30.51 -11.46 -3.40
N ASP A 666 30.63 -10.35 -2.67
CA ASP A 666 30.59 -9.01 -3.26
C ASP A 666 32.01 -8.61 -3.71
N ILE A 667 32.33 -9.01 -4.93
CA ILE A 667 33.64 -8.73 -5.53
C ILE A 667 33.87 -7.22 -5.70
N ASN A 668 32.82 -6.42 -5.89
CA ASN A 668 33.01 -4.98 -6.05
C ASN A 668 33.61 -4.34 -4.80
N MET A 669 33.39 -4.90 -3.61
CA MET A 669 33.98 -4.40 -2.36
C MET A 669 35.43 -4.88 -2.12
N LEU A 670 35.88 -5.90 -2.85
CA LEU A 670 37.24 -6.45 -2.81
C LEU A 670 38.22 -5.73 -3.74
N VAL A 671 37.73 -4.77 -4.54
CA VAL A 671 38.45 -4.00 -5.57
C VAL A 671 38.88 -2.61 -5.10
#